data_AF-A0A8J2STC7-F1
#
_entry.id   AF-A0A8J2STC7-F1
#
_cell.length_a   1.000
_cell.length_b   1.000
_cell.length_c   1.000
_cell.angle_alpha   90.00
_cell.angle_beta   90.00
_cell.angle_gamma   90.00
#
_symmetry.space_group_name_H-M   'P 1'
#
loop_
_entity.id
_entity.type
_entity.pdbx_description
1 polymer ?
#
loop_
_entity_poly.entity_id
_entity_poly.type
_entity_poly.pdbx_seq_one_letter_code
_entity_poly.pdbx_strand_id
1 'polypeptide(L)'
;MADDAGDTPGADPAVTSVPPAQTMAAAPAPAGFGERPATRGDTPAANSDAADIPDEAEQQLVADMVNNPMLDKVQKILVETLLREQQRTANEARELAEMAQRASRKREDTGVELYGAQQQLARLQLSLEQIHANAAELAEQRAHEETAAQEARARHGSLNKALSDRRKHVAKNQAELDAINDTLRQVETYNEEMQKEIAVTKRATYKAEEQVQSLEKAKEGQDLYVNKLDERARVLGERIAVTEARLAKQQDESAEARKLLAETGQEMDLVAFEKKQLLQQWKSSLVQLARRDEALAAAQTQLEAAREVIRDVENEIIGTRREENKQITANRSLEELSGKIGLQEAQCVEETQKYTAEADAVAAQFDLLHAAMTQVDEEEKKIAEEGKHTKDGLGQLSANIQIVTVERQKIEQKVLSAASDRATINNAIEALKKPLKAVKQRTQDLEMQQVMVDNELARVKIDALNTKAHNDQLKETLASFDVKLKEQEDLIGKYQREIRQRHDDVEKKTLRVAFLNRKLQLHLKDIDLGPEEAMGPLENEIRMLRKETSKIKEECSRLQGVWLADQTRLVEVAQRTEAILEETAELRARNRILDERRIRITKEGTEKRAAVAALHKATAGMRADTARLNELIGKHTKQQEALSNETGVLELSFRAELKELETESLAAEQKVHEARSRKNVLLEEVIDGERQVLLWEKKIELERETQAALDPSVGTGEIKAMEIEIHRMKMRLEGLQREQEAMIKEMERGIAKREAITLRYKGKARPTALEHTKQSLREHVKKLRGKIQATAREASQLSNAITNKKQELDTSTSELADATARYGSLETDANDLQQAINRLLYEKQRRAELQAAKEATVGRYLDLERGTAELRGPEHASEVDAALSRGAENLGRCRDVIAALGKRFDYLAEPLGRIKHLADDAEAGQLVAT
;
A
#
# COMPACT_ATOMS: atom_id res chain seq x y z
N MET A 1 -29.74 64.44 -44.26
CA MET A 1 -30.77 64.87 -43.30
C MET A 1 -30.10 65.94 -42.44
N ALA A 2 -30.51 67.21 -42.54
CA ALA A 2 -31.86 67.74 -42.24
C ALA A 2 -32.05 67.76 -40.71
N ASP A 3 -32.25 68.88 -40.02
CA ASP A 3 -32.59 70.27 -40.42
C ASP A 3 -32.10 71.25 -39.31
N ASP A 4 -32.24 72.59 -39.35
CA ASP A 4 -32.19 73.64 -40.39
C ASP A 4 -32.29 75.01 -39.67
N ALA A 5 -32.02 76.13 -40.37
CA ALA A 5 -32.38 77.52 -40.06
C ALA A 5 -31.79 78.19 -38.78
N GLY A 6 -31.57 79.52 -38.78
CA GLY A 6 -31.72 80.47 -39.88
C GLY A 6 -31.53 81.94 -39.50
N ASP A 7 -31.42 82.78 -40.53
CA ASP A 7 -31.43 84.26 -40.58
C ASP A 7 -30.34 85.06 -39.81
N THR A 8 -29.45 85.90 -40.39
CA THR A 8 -29.36 86.79 -41.61
C THR A 8 -29.53 88.30 -41.27
N PRO A 9 -29.19 89.25 -42.16
CA PRO A 9 -27.85 89.41 -42.76
C PRO A 9 -27.34 90.88 -42.84
N GLY A 10 -26.06 91.03 -43.24
CA GLY A 10 -25.53 92.20 -43.96
C GLY A 10 -24.40 92.98 -43.26
N ALA A 11 -23.53 93.71 -43.97
CA ALA A 11 -23.17 93.68 -45.40
C ALA A 11 -21.86 94.50 -45.62
N ASP A 12 -21.08 94.12 -46.64
CA ASP A 12 -20.09 94.93 -47.37
C ASP A 12 -18.77 95.42 -46.69
N PRO A 13 -17.70 95.72 -47.49
CA PRO A 13 -16.33 95.37 -47.09
C PRO A 13 -15.24 96.45 -47.38
N ALA A 14 -13.98 96.00 -47.53
CA ALA A 14 -12.73 96.73 -47.83
C ALA A 14 -12.11 97.51 -46.64
N VAL A 15 -10.78 97.58 -46.40
CA VAL A 15 -9.53 97.45 -47.19
C VAL A 15 -9.07 98.75 -47.89
N THR A 16 -7.75 99.01 -47.85
CA THR A 16 -6.95 100.04 -48.56
C THR A 16 -7.13 101.55 -48.23
N SER A 17 -6.33 102.04 -47.27
CA SER A 17 -5.13 102.92 -47.45
C SER A 17 -5.14 104.28 -48.22
N VAL A 18 -3.99 104.98 -48.11
CA VAL A 18 -3.43 106.13 -48.91
C VAL A 18 -3.95 107.58 -48.64
N PRO A 19 -3.20 108.66 -49.00
CA PRO A 19 -3.11 109.91 -48.21
C PRO A 19 -3.49 111.19 -49.01
N PRO A 20 -3.01 112.41 -48.65
CA PRO A 20 -1.67 112.92 -49.05
C PRO A 20 -0.92 113.60 -47.86
N ALA A 21 0.37 113.99 -47.85
CA ALA A 21 1.24 114.67 -48.83
C ALA A 21 0.77 116.13 -49.15
N GLN A 22 1.61 117.16 -49.33
CA GLN A 22 3.07 117.33 -49.19
C GLN A 22 3.41 118.85 -49.13
N THR A 23 4.71 119.20 -49.10
CA THR A 23 5.28 120.56 -49.31
C THR A 23 5.09 121.57 -48.14
N MET A 24 5.96 122.57 -47.95
CA MET A 24 7.20 122.91 -48.66
C MET A 24 8.28 123.46 -47.71
N ALA A 25 9.56 123.24 -48.04
CA ALA A 25 10.68 123.88 -47.36
C ALA A 25 11.20 125.08 -48.16
N ALA A 26 11.51 126.18 -47.47
CA ALA A 26 12.32 127.29 -47.98
C ALA A 26 13.03 127.99 -46.81
N ALA A 27 14.35 128.14 -46.92
CA ALA A 27 15.13 129.08 -46.10
C ALA A 27 15.16 130.46 -46.79
N PRO A 28 15.71 131.52 -46.17
CA PRO A 28 17.17 131.65 -46.14
C PRO A 28 17.75 132.32 -44.87
N ALA A 29 19.07 132.15 -44.68
CA ALA A 29 19.92 133.12 -44.00
C ALA A 29 20.53 134.08 -45.06
N PRO A 30 21.00 135.31 -44.74
CA PRO A 30 22.29 135.41 -44.05
C PRO A 30 22.50 136.65 -43.15
N ALA A 31 23.74 136.75 -42.68
CA ALA A 31 24.35 137.76 -41.81
C ALA A 31 24.27 139.24 -42.22
N GLY A 32 24.48 140.10 -41.22
CA GLY A 32 25.03 141.46 -41.34
C GLY A 32 24.41 142.46 -40.34
N PHE A 33 25.06 143.57 -39.96
CA PHE A 33 26.50 143.91 -39.91
C PHE A 33 26.60 145.25 -39.13
N GLY A 34 27.61 145.44 -38.27
CA GLY A 34 27.80 146.69 -37.50
C GLY A 34 26.89 146.84 -36.25
N GLU A 35 27.22 147.69 -35.27
CA GLU A 35 28.37 148.62 -35.19
C GLU A 35 29.23 148.45 -33.92
N ARG A 36 30.53 148.51 -34.16
CA ARG A 36 31.61 149.00 -33.28
C ARG A 36 32.19 150.25 -34.00
N PRO A 37 33.02 151.10 -33.38
CA PRO A 37 33.37 151.22 -31.96
C PRO A 37 32.90 152.63 -31.46
N ALA A 38 33.63 153.69 -31.09
CA ALA A 38 35.01 153.90 -30.59
C ALA A 38 35.13 155.26 -29.86
N THR A 39 35.57 155.26 -28.59
CA THR A 39 36.28 156.39 -27.93
C THR A 39 35.43 157.70 -27.78
N ARG A 40 35.88 158.81 -27.16
CA ARG A 40 37.20 159.24 -26.71
C ARG A 40 37.08 160.32 -25.62
N GLY A 41 38.04 160.33 -24.69
CA GLY A 41 38.32 161.47 -23.81
C GLY A 41 37.32 161.73 -22.68
N ASP A 42 37.67 162.51 -21.66
CA ASP A 42 39.02 162.92 -21.25
C ASP A 42 39.08 163.10 -19.73
N THR A 43 40.28 163.00 -19.16
CA THR A 43 40.53 163.53 -17.81
C THR A 43 40.45 165.06 -17.84
N PRO A 44 40.10 165.68 -16.71
CA PRO A 44 41.18 166.34 -16.01
C PRO A 44 41.16 166.09 -14.50
N ALA A 45 42.36 166.06 -13.92
CA ALA A 45 42.56 166.39 -12.52
C ALA A 45 42.79 167.91 -12.41
N ALA A 46 42.37 168.52 -11.30
CA ALA A 46 42.88 169.81 -10.86
C ALA A 46 42.75 169.95 -9.34
N ASN A 47 43.87 170.26 -8.68
CA ASN A 47 43.85 170.91 -7.37
C ASN A 47 43.68 172.41 -7.59
N SER A 48 42.90 173.06 -6.73
CA SER A 48 43.19 174.38 -6.17
C SER A 48 42.19 174.64 -5.04
N ASP A 49 42.53 175.00 -3.80
CA ASP A 49 43.58 175.85 -3.19
C ASP A 49 43.05 177.23 -2.78
N ALA A 50 43.44 177.60 -1.56
CA ALA A 50 43.49 178.94 -0.95
C ALA A 50 42.20 179.66 -0.49
N ALA A 51 42.35 180.25 0.71
CA ALA A 51 41.71 181.49 1.20
C ALA A 51 40.21 181.46 1.60
N ASP A 52 39.75 182.16 2.65
CA ASP A 52 40.44 183.09 3.55
C ASP A 52 40.13 182.91 5.04
N ILE A 53 40.94 183.63 5.83
CA ILE A 53 41.31 183.53 7.25
C ILE A 53 40.23 184.19 8.19
N PRO A 54 40.50 184.79 9.38
CA PRO A 54 39.72 184.52 10.59
C PRO A 54 38.83 185.70 11.02
N ASP A 55 38.26 185.64 12.24
CA ASP A 55 38.27 186.82 13.10
C ASP A 55 38.22 186.48 14.60
N GLU A 56 39.05 187.13 15.42
CA GLU A 56 39.13 186.92 16.88
C GLU A 56 38.28 187.96 17.67
N ALA A 57 37.54 188.83 16.96
CA ALA A 57 36.95 190.06 17.50
C ALA A 57 35.69 189.88 18.36
N GLU A 58 34.80 188.92 18.08
CA GLU A 58 33.55 188.77 18.86
C GLU A 58 33.78 188.39 20.33
N GLN A 59 34.96 187.87 20.66
CA GLN A 59 35.37 187.55 22.03
C GLN A 59 35.49 188.78 22.94
N GLN A 60 35.50 190.00 22.39
CA GLN A 60 35.71 191.24 23.15
C GLN A 60 34.44 192.09 23.38
N LEU A 61 33.29 191.75 22.78
CA LEU A 61 32.07 192.58 22.86
C LEU A 61 30.89 191.94 23.62
N VAL A 62 30.79 190.61 23.65
CA VAL A 62 29.86 189.92 24.57
C VAL A 62 30.36 189.99 26.02
N ALA A 63 31.66 190.24 26.20
CA ALA A 63 32.30 190.43 27.51
C ALA A 63 31.65 191.55 28.35
N ASP A 64 31.16 192.63 27.74
CA ASP A 64 30.53 193.75 28.45
C ASP A 64 29.05 193.52 28.81
N MET A 65 28.43 192.44 28.35
CA MET A 65 27.15 191.95 28.91
C MET A 65 27.35 191.08 30.16
N VAL A 66 28.58 190.67 30.47
CA VAL A 66 28.93 190.17 31.80
C VAL A 66 28.94 191.38 32.74
N ASN A 67 27.99 191.47 33.68
CA ASN A 67 28.18 191.97 35.05
C ASN A 67 26.84 192.13 35.83
N ASN A 68 26.08 191.04 35.96
CA ASN A 68 25.14 190.90 37.09
C ASN A 68 25.13 189.45 37.62
N PRO A 69 25.85 189.16 38.73
CA PRO A 69 26.19 187.80 39.15
C PRO A 69 25.04 186.97 39.76
N MET A 70 23.78 187.31 39.49
CA MET A 70 22.61 186.50 39.87
C MET A 70 21.85 185.83 38.70
N LEU A 71 22.10 186.21 37.44
CA LEU A 71 21.45 185.57 36.28
C LEU A 71 22.18 184.31 35.78
N ASP A 72 23.47 184.21 36.09
CA ASP A 72 24.41 183.22 35.54
C ASP A 72 23.99 181.76 35.78
N LYS A 73 23.46 181.44 36.97
CA LYS A 73 22.95 180.09 37.30
C LYS A 73 21.65 179.74 36.56
N VAL A 74 20.81 180.72 36.25
CA VAL A 74 19.51 180.49 35.58
C VAL A 74 19.70 180.25 34.08
N GLN A 75 20.60 181.01 33.46
CA GLN A 75 20.91 180.85 32.03
C GLN A 75 21.63 179.52 31.75
N LYS A 76 22.56 179.09 32.62
CA LYS A 76 23.25 177.79 32.49
C LYS A 76 22.29 176.60 32.53
N ILE A 77 21.29 176.61 33.43
CA ILE A 77 20.28 175.54 33.52
C ILE A 77 19.42 175.48 32.23
N LEU A 78 19.05 176.63 31.65
CA LEU A 78 18.26 176.67 30.41
C LEU A 78 19.05 176.09 29.22
N VAL A 79 20.33 176.45 29.08
CA VAL A 79 21.20 175.92 28.02
C VAL A 79 21.42 174.41 28.15
N GLU A 80 21.62 173.89 29.37
CA GLU A 80 21.69 172.44 29.59
C GLU A 80 20.41 171.70 29.15
N THR A 81 19.21 172.28 29.38
CA THR A 81 17.96 171.60 28.99
C THR A 81 17.79 171.47 27.47
N LEU A 82 18.27 172.45 26.69
CA LEU A 82 18.24 172.38 25.22
C LEU A 82 19.24 171.36 24.66
N LEU A 83 20.45 171.30 25.23
CA LEU A 83 21.45 170.29 24.84
C LEU A 83 20.99 168.85 25.14
N ARG A 84 20.26 168.63 26.24
CA ARG A 84 19.69 167.31 26.57
C ARG A 84 18.58 166.87 25.60
N GLU A 85 17.73 167.79 25.11
CA GLU A 85 16.75 167.48 24.04
C GLU A 85 17.46 167.11 22.73
N GLN A 86 18.51 167.83 22.34
CA GLN A 86 19.28 167.54 21.12
C GLN A 86 20.00 166.18 21.21
N GLN A 87 20.56 165.83 22.36
CA GLN A 87 21.18 164.51 22.57
C GLN A 87 20.15 163.37 22.55
N ARG A 88 18.94 163.57 23.09
CA ARG A 88 17.88 162.55 23.05
C ARG A 88 17.46 162.24 21.62
N THR A 89 17.16 163.26 20.80
CA THR A 89 16.71 163.06 19.41
C THR A 89 17.79 162.46 18.51
N ALA A 90 19.07 162.80 18.74
CA ALA A 90 20.19 162.16 18.05
C ALA A 90 20.33 160.65 18.38
N ASN A 91 20.05 160.25 19.62
CA ASN A 91 20.06 158.84 20.02
C ASN A 91 18.85 158.07 19.48
N GLU A 92 17.64 158.65 19.57
CA GLU A 92 16.40 158.08 19.00
C GLU A 92 16.56 157.75 17.50
N ALA A 93 17.18 158.65 16.73
CA ALA A 93 17.47 158.41 15.30
C ALA A 93 18.45 157.26 15.05
N ARG A 94 19.42 157.06 15.95
CA ARG A 94 20.45 156.02 15.85
C ARG A 94 19.89 154.63 16.17
N GLU A 95 19.04 154.54 17.19
CA GLU A 95 18.33 153.31 17.55
C GLU A 95 17.40 152.83 16.42
N LEU A 96 16.66 153.75 15.80
CA LEU A 96 15.78 153.44 14.67
C LEU A 96 16.54 152.91 13.45
N ALA A 97 17.73 153.46 13.15
CA ALA A 97 18.59 152.97 12.07
C ALA A 97 19.09 151.54 12.33
N GLU A 98 19.50 151.22 13.56
CA GLU A 98 19.85 149.84 13.93
C GLU A 98 18.67 148.88 13.85
N MET A 99 17.47 149.29 14.29
CA MET A 99 16.28 148.44 14.19
C MET A 99 15.93 148.12 12.73
N ALA A 100 16.07 149.09 11.82
CA ALA A 100 15.88 148.86 10.37
C ALA A 100 16.91 147.87 9.80
N GLN A 101 18.20 148.00 10.15
CA GLN A 101 19.23 147.07 9.67
C GLN A 101 19.03 145.64 10.22
N ARG A 102 18.64 145.51 11.50
CA ARG A 102 18.30 144.22 12.13
C ARG A 102 17.06 143.58 11.48
N ALA A 103 16.12 144.38 10.98
CA ALA A 103 14.94 143.89 10.26
C ALA A 103 15.28 143.39 8.83
N SER A 104 16.18 144.06 8.10
CA SER A 104 16.59 143.60 6.76
C SER A 104 17.28 142.24 6.84
N ARG A 105 18.27 142.09 7.75
CA ARG A 105 18.97 140.81 7.96
C ARG A 105 17.99 139.66 8.24
N LYS A 106 17.06 139.84 9.18
CA LYS A 106 16.02 138.84 9.46
C LYS A 106 15.15 138.47 8.24
N ARG A 107 14.93 139.40 7.30
CA ARG A 107 14.20 139.13 6.04
C ARG A 107 15.07 138.36 5.04
N GLU A 108 16.37 138.59 5.05
CA GLU A 108 17.36 137.85 4.25
C GLU A 108 17.54 136.43 4.81
N ASP A 109 17.74 136.29 6.12
CA ASP A 109 17.85 135.02 6.86
C ASP A 109 16.62 134.12 6.60
N THR A 110 15.40 134.64 6.84
CA THR A 110 14.15 133.90 6.59
C THR A 110 13.90 133.61 5.09
N GLY A 111 14.49 134.40 4.18
CA GLY A 111 14.50 134.11 2.75
C GLY A 111 15.38 132.90 2.40
N VAL A 112 16.55 132.77 3.05
CA VAL A 112 17.44 131.61 2.91
C VAL A 112 16.81 130.36 3.53
N GLU A 113 16.18 130.48 4.71
CA GLU A 113 15.41 129.39 5.34
C GLU A 113 14.28 128.90 4.42
N LEU A 114 13.51 129.82 3.82
CA LEU A 114 12.43 129.48 2.88
C LEU A 114 12.97 128.74 1.64
N TYR A 115 14.09 129.19 1.07
CA TYR A 115 14.72 128.52 -0.06
C TYR A 115 15.25 127.12 0.31
N GLY A 116 15.84 126.98 1.51
CA GLY A 116 16.25 125.68 2.06
C GLY A 116 15.07 124.72 2.21
N ALA A 117 13.94 125.19 2.76
CA ALA A 117 12.71 124.41 2.89
C ALA A 117 12.11 124.02 1.53
N GLN A 118 12.14 124.92 0.53
CA GLN A 118 11.72 124.63 -0.84
C GLN A 118 12.62 123.55 -1.50
N GLN A 119 13.94 123.62 -1.30
CA GLN A 119 14.85 122.60 -1.82
C GLN A 119 14.68 121.24 -1.13
N GLN A 120 14.37 121.23 0.18
CA GLN A 120 13.99 120.00 0.90
C GLN A 120 12.68 119.42 0.38
N LEU A 121 11.65 120.26 0.16
CA LEU A 121 10.36 119.84 -0.40
C LEU A 121 10.52 119.18 -1.77
N ALA A 122 11.30 119.81 -2.67
CA ALA A 122 11.54 119.27 -4.01
C ALA A 122 12.27 117.91 -3.97
N ARG A 123 13.25 117.73 -3.06
CA ARG A 123 13.91 116.42 -2.84
C ARG A 123 12.94 115.36 -2.32
N LEU A 124 12.06 115.74 -1.38
CA LEU A 124 11.06 114.82 -0.83
C LEU A 124 10.03 114.41 -1.89
N GLN A 125 9.54 115.35 -2.71
CA GLN A 125 8.63 115.07 -3.83
C GLN A 125 9.27 114.10 -4.83
N LEU A 126 10.50 114.36 -5.27
CA LEU A 126 11.21 113.50 -6.22
C LEU A 126 11.52 112.10 -5.63
N SER A 127 11.79 112.01 -4.32
CA SER A 127 11.92 110.70 -3.63
C SER A 127 10.60 109.94 -3.52
N LEU A 128 9.47 110.65 -3.39
CA LEU A 128 8.13 110.06 -3.30
C LEU A 128 7.68 109.55 -4.68
N GLU A 129 7.98 110.30 -5.75
CA GLU A 129 7.79 109.86 -7.14
C GLU A 129 8.62 108.61 -7.46
N GLN A 130 9.88 108.54 -7.02
CA GLN A 130 10.71 107.33 -7.12
C GLN A 130 10.12 106.15 -6.34
N ILE A 131 9.66 106.36 -5.10
CA ILE A 131 9.00 105.31 -4.30
C ILE A 131 7.70 104.84 -4.97
N HIS A 132 6.91 105.73 -5.57
CA HIS A 132 5.71 105.38 -6.33
C HIS A 132 6.02 104.59 -7.61
N ALA A 133 7.07 104.96 -8.35
CA ALA A 133 7.53 104.19 -9.52
C ALA A 133 7.96 102.77 -9.12
N ASN A 134 8.81 102.65 -8.10
CA ASN A 134 9.27 101.35 -7.58
C ASN A 134 8.10 100.50 -7.04
N ALA A 135 7.11 101.12 -6.40
CA ALA A 135 5.91 100.42 -5.90
C ALA A 135 4.98 99.95 -7.02
N ALA A 136 4.89 100.68 -8.14
CA ALA A 136 4.17 100.25 -9.33
C ALA A 136 4.89 99.08 -10.02
N GLU A 137 6.20 99.15 -10.18
CA GLU A 137 7.01 98.07 -10.75
C GLU A 137 6.91 96.78 -9.91
N LEU A 138 7.01 96.88 -8.58
CA LEU A 138 6.81 95.76 -7.66
C LEU A 138 5.39 95.18 -7.68
N ALA A 139 4.38 95.99 -8.02
CA ALA A 139 3.01 95.51 -8.19
C ALA A 139 2.82 94.75 -9.52
N GLU A 140 3.44 95.23 -10.60
CA GLU A 140 3.45 94.56 -11.91
C GLU A 140 4.24 93.24 -11.86
N GLN A 141 5.44 93.26 -11.26
CA GLN A 141 6.24 92.05 -11.01
C GLN A 141 5.46 91.02 -10.19
N ARG A 142 4.81 91.42 -9.08
CA ARG A 142 3.96 90.51 -8.29
C ARG A 142 2.80 89.93 -9.09
N ALA A 143 2.13 90.74 -9.91
CA ALA A 143 1.03 90.26 -10.75
C ALA A 143 1.52 89.25 -11.82
N HIS A 144 2.71 89.47 -12.37
CA HIS A 144 3.34 88.52 -13.29
C HIS A 144 3.74 87.22 -12.59
N GLU A 145 4.35 87.29 -11.40
CA GLU A 145 4.68 86.09 -10.59
C GLU A 145 3.42 85.33 -10.16
N GLU A 146 2.35 86.03 -9.77
CA GLU A 146 1.09 85.40 -9.35
C GLU A 146 0.39 84.71 -10.53
N THR A 147 0.34 85.32 -11.71
CA THR A 147 -0.18 84.65 -12.92
C THR A 147 0.68 83.45 -13.35
N ALA A 148 2.01 83.58 -13.32
CA ALA A 148 2.92 82.47 -13.56
C ALA A 148 2.75 81.32 -12.55
N ALA A 149 2.51 81.64 -11.27
CA ALA A 149 2.22 80.65 -10.22
C ALA A 149 0.86 79.97 -10.40
N GLN A 150 -0.17 80.70 -10.86
CA GLN A 150 -1.48 80.13 -11.21
C GLN A 150 -1.35 79.19 -12.42
N GLU A 151 -0.62 79.58 -13.47
CA GLU A 151 -0.30 78.71 -14.60
C GLU A 151 0.49 77.47 -14.18
N ALA A 152 1.52 77.61 -13.35
CA ALA A 152 2.31 76.49 -12.84
C ALA A 152 1.43 75.51 -12.04
N ARG A 153 0.51 76.01 -11.21
CA ARG A 153 -0.48 75.18 -10.48
C ARG A 153 -1.45 74.47 -11.43
N ALA A 154 -1.93 75.14 -12.47
CA ALA A 154 -2.81 74.54 -13.48
C ALA A 154 -2.10 73.45 -14.29
N ARG A 155 -0.86 73.70 -14.73
CA ARG A 155 0.01 72.74 -15.44
C ARG A 155 0.37 71.54 -14.53
N HIS A 156 0.65 71.77 -13.25
CA HIS A 156 0.85 70.69 -12.28
C HIS A 156 -0.43 69.87 -12.06
N GLY A 157 -1.59 70.51 -11.97
CA GLY A 157 -2.88 69.83 -11.84
C GLY A 157 -3.22 68.94 -13.04
N SER A 158 -3.00 69.42 -14.27
CA SER A 158 -3.23 68.63 -15.48
C SER A 158 -2.22 67.49 -15.63
N LEU A 159 -0.94 67.72 -15.35
CA LEU A 159 0.09 66.67 -15.32
C LEU A 159 -0.22 65.60 -14.26
N ASN A 160 -0.57 65.98 -13.04
CA ASN A 160 -0.87 65.03 -11.96
C ASN A 160 -2.14 64.21 -12.27
N LYS A 161 -3.16 64.81 -12.92
CA LYS A 161 -4.32 64.09 -13.44
C LYS A 161 -3.91 63.08 -14.53
N ALA A 162 -3.10 63.49 -15.51
CA ALA A 162 -2.58 62.60 -16.54
C ALA A 162 -1.68 61.47 -15.98
N LEU A 163 -0.96 61.73 -14.88
CA LEU A 163 -0.15 60.73 -14.16
C LEU A 163 -1.05 59.75 -13.39
N SER A 164 -2.10 60.24 -12.72
CA SER A 164 -3.20 59.41 -12.17
C SER A 164 -3.79 58.48 -13.23
N ASP A 165 -4.13 59.03 -14.39
CA ASP A 165 -4.85 58.27 -15.41
C ASP A 165 -3.92 57.30 -16.13
N ARG A 166 -2.63 57.64 -16.34
CA ARG A 166 -1.58 56.68 -16.71
C ARG A 166 -1.38 55.58 -15.66
N ARG A 167 -1.40 55.87 -14.36
CA ARG A 167 -1.34 54.85 -13.30
C ARG A 167 -2.54 53.90 -13.35
N LYS A 168 -3.76 54.41 -13.61
CA LYS A 168 -4.95 53.58 -13.82
C LYS A 168 -4.82 52.70 -15.06
N HIS A 169 -4.29 53.22 -16.17
CA HIS A 169 -3.99 52.43 -17.36
C HIS A 169 -2.93 51.35 -17.09
N VAL A 170 -1.82 51.67 -16.43
CA VAL A 170 -0.81 50.66 -16.05
C VAL A 170 -1.43 49.58 -15.14
N ALA A 171 -2.25 49.95 -14.15
CA ALA A 171 -2.93 48.99 -13.28
C ALA A 171 -3.94 48.09 -14.05
N LYS A 172 -4.65 48.63 -15.05
CA LYS A 172 -5.49 47.83 -15.95
C LYS A 172 -4.68 46.88 -16.80
N ASN A 173 -3.66 47.40 -17.51
CA ASN A 173 -2.78 46.59 -18.34
C ASN A 173 -2.05 45.51 -17.54
N GLN A 174 -1.72 45.76 -16.27
CA GLN A 174 -1.17 44.78 -15.36
C GLN A 174 -2.19 43.69 -15.03
N ALA A 175 -3.42 44.05 -14.63
CA ALA A 175 -4.48 43.07 -14.37
C ALA A 175 -4.90 42.28 -15.63
N GLU A 176 -4.85 42.90 -16.80
CA GLU A 176 -5.07 42.24 -18.10
C GLU A 176 -3.91 41.28 -18.44
N LEU A 177 -2.66 41.66 -18.18
CA LEU A 177 -1.49 40.78 -18.29
C LEU A 177 -1.55 39.61 -17.31
N ASP A 178 -1.90 39.85 -16.05
CA ASP A 178 -1.99 38.82 -15.02
C ASP A 178 -3.12 37.83 -15.34
N ALA A 179 -4.28 38.32 -15.80
CA ALA A 179 -5.35 37.47 -16.31
C ALA A 179 -4.95 36.66 -17.56
N ILE A 180 -4.23 37.28 -18.50
CA ILE A 180 -3.70 36.57 -19.68
C ILE A 180 -2.69 35.50 -19.24
N ASN A 181 -1.78 35.80 -18.31
CA ASN A 181 -0.81 34.85 -17.76
C ASN A 181 -1.48 33.68 -17.04
N ASP A 182 -2.57 33.91 -16.32
CA ASP A 182 -3.32 32.82 -15.69
C ASP A 182 -4.12 31.99 -16.70
N THR A 183 -4.67 32.58 -17.76
CA THR A 183 -5.24 31.79 -18.88
C THR A 183 -4.16 31.02 -19.65
N LEU A 184 -2.95 31.59 -19.81
CA LEU A 184 -1.81 30.91 -20.43
C LEU A 184 -1.39 29.71 -19.58
N ARG A 185 -1.24 29.87 -18.27
CA ARG A 185 -0.97 28.77 -17.33
C ARG A 185 -2.03 27.68 -17.39
N GLN A 186 -3.32 28.04 -17.44
CA GLN A 186 -4.41 27.07 -17.60
C GLN A 186 -4.30 26.30 -18.93
N VAL A 187 -3.92 26.98 -20.02
CA VAL A 187 -3.68 26.35 -21.34
C VAL A 187 -2.40 25.52 -21.34
N GLU A 188 -1.34 25.91 -20.63
CA GLU A 188 -0.10 25.15 -20.46
C GLU A 188 -0.33 23.88 -19.64
N THR A 189 -1.01 23.98 -18.49
CA THR A 189 -1.38 22.80 -17.67
C THR A 189 -2.31 21.88 -18.43
N TYR A 190 -3.32 22.40 -19.14
CA TYR A 190 -4.21 21.60 -19.98
C TYR A 190 -3.46 20.92 -21.14
N ASN A 191 -2.49 21.60 -21.77
CA ASN A 191 -1.65 20.99 -22.80
C ASN A 191 -0.71 19.92 -22.22
N GLU A 192 -0.15 20.12 -21.03
CA GLU A 192 0.62 19.10 -20.33
C GLU A 192 -0.23 17.88 -19.95
N GLU A 193 -1.43 18.10 -19.43
CA GLU A 193 -2.39 17.03 -19.10
C GLU A 193 -2.83 16.30 -20.36
N MET A 194 -3.19 17.01 -21.43
CA MET A 194 -3.49 16.44 -22.74
C MET A 194 -2.30 15.66 -23.32
N GLN A 195 -1.05 16.11 -23.15
CA GLN A 195 0.13 15.33 -23.54
C GLN A 195 0.32 14.06 -22.68
N LYS A 196 0.07 14.14 -21.38
CA LYS A 196 0.11 12.99 -20.46
C LYS A 196 -1.00 11.98 -20.82
N GLU A 197 -2.21 12.44 -21.11
CA GLU A 197 -3.32 11.61 -21.60
C GLU A 197 -3.05 11.02 -23.00
N ILE A 198 -2.47 11.77 -23.93
CA ILE A 198 -2.04 11.26 -25.24
C ILE A 198 -0.93 10.20 -25.07
N ALA A 199 -0.03 10.34 -24.10
CA ALA A 199 0.98 9.33 -23.79
C ALA A 199 0.39 8.09 -23.11
N VAL A 200 -0.58 8.25 -22.21
CA VAL A 200 -1.31 7.16 -21.55
C VAL A 200 -2.19 6.40 -22.55
N THR A 201 -2.94 7.11 -23.39
CA THR A 201 -3.77 6.49 -24.45
C THR A 201 -2.91 5.80 -25.50
N LYS A 202 -1.79 6.38 -25.96
CA LYS A 202 -0.85 5.67 -26.86
C LYS A 202 -0.26 4.40 -26.22
N ARG A 203 0.07 4.43 -24.92
CA ARG A 203 0.49 3.21 -24.19
C ARG A 203 -0.65 2.21 -24.03
N ALA A 204 -1.88 2.67 -23.86
CA ALA A 204 -3.07 1.82 -23.78
C ALA A 204 -3.41 1.19 -25.15
N THR A 205 -3.31 1.93 -26.27
CA THR A 205 -3.51 1.39 -27.61
C THR A 205 -2.41 0.42 -27.98
N TYR A 206 -1.12 0.75 -27.79
CA TYR A 206 -0.04 -0.21 -28.06
C TYR A 206 -0.16 -1.48 -27.19
N LYS A 207 -0.58 -1.36 -25.93
CA LYS A 207 -0.83 -2.53 -25.07
C LYS A 207 -2.08 -3.31 -25.51
N ALA A 208 -3.11 -2.64 -26.00
CA ALA A 208 -4.30 -3.27 -26.57
C ALA A 208 -3.98 -3.97 -27.90
N GLU A 209 -3.14 -3.38 -28.75
CA GLU A 209 -2.62 -3.98 -29.99
C GLU A 209 -1.73 -5.19 -29.70
N GLU A 210 -0.82 -5.11 -28.72
CA GLU A 210 -0.02 -6.25 -28.24
C GLU A 210 -0.93 -7.36 -27.69
N GLN A 211 -1.95 -7.00 -26.91
CA GLN A 211 -2.94 -7.96 -26.41
C GLN A 211 -3.77 -8.58 -27.53
N VAL A 212 -4.24 -7.80 -28.52
CA VAL A 212 -4.96 -8.28 -29.70
C VAL A 212 -4.07 -9.22 -30.51
N GLN A 213 -2.83 -8.85 -30.85
CA GLN A 213 -1.89 -9.74 -31.54
C GLN A 213 -1.61 -11.03 -30.74
N SER A 214 -1.52 -10.94 -29.41
CA SER A 214 -1.35 -12.13 -28.56
C SER A 214 -2.59 -13.04 -28.57
N LEU A 215 -3.79 -12.45 -28.65
CA LEU A 215 -5.07 -13.16 -28.74
C LEU A 215 -5.30 -13.72 -30.15
N GLU A 216 -4.95 -13.00 -31.21
CA GLU A 216 -4.97 -13.45 -32.60
C GLU A 216 -4.03 -14.64 -32.78
N LYS A 217 -2.80 -14.58 -32.23
CA LYS A 217 -1.85 -15.70 -32.27
C LYS A 217 -2.30 -16.90 -31.42
N ALA A 218 -2.94 -16.66 -30.28
CA ALA A 218 -3.57 -17.71 -29.49
C ALA A 218 -4.79 -18.32 -30.23
N LYS A 219 -5.52 -17.50 -31.00
CA LYS A 219 -6.69 -17.89 -31.79
C LYS A 219 -6.28 -18.69 -33.03
N GLU A 220 -5.24 -18.27 -33.76
CA GLU A 220 -4.58 -19.06 -34.80
C GLU A 220 -4.13 -20.42 -34.24
N GLY A 221 -3.50 -20.44 -33.07
CA GLY A 221 -3.14 -21.67 -32.36
C GLY A 221 -4.34 -22.55 -31.99
N GLN A 222 -5.47 -21.94 -31.59
CA GLN A 222 -6.74 -22.64 -31.35
C GLN A 222 -7.33 -23.19 -32.64
N ASP A 223 -7.34 -22.44 -33.73
CA ASP A 223 -7.99 -22.81 -34.99
C ASP A 223 -7.17 -23.87 -35.73
N LEU A 224 -5.83 -23.80 -35.66
CA LEU A 224 -4.93 -24.89 -36.04
C LEU A 224 -5.07 -26.15 -35.15
N TYR A 225 -5.66 -26.04 -33.97
CA TYR A 225 -6.00 -27.18 -33.12
C TYR A 225 -7.42 -27.71 -33.40
N VAL A 226 -8.40 -26.84 -33.64
CA VAL A 226 -9.75 -27.18 -34.09
C VAL A 226 -9.68 -27.92 -35.43
N ASN A 227 -8.98 -27.39 -36.44
CA ASN A 227 -8.75 -28.08 -37.72
C ASN A 227 -8.11 -29.47 -37.55
N LYS A 228 -7.24 -29.66 -36.54
CA LYS A 228 -6.65 -30.99 -36.21
C LYS A 228 -7.62 -31.91 -35.46
N LEU A 229 -8.58 -31.37 -34.72
CA LEU A 229 -9.66 -32.15 -34.11
C LEU A 229 -10.73 -32.52 -35.14
N ASP A 230 -11.09 -31.61 -36.04
CA ASP A 230 -12.08 -31.83 -37.09
C ASP A 230 -11.56 -32.86 -38.12
N GLU A 231 -10.30 -32.76 -38.55
CA GLU A 231 -9.70 -33.79 -39.42
C GLU A 231 -9.60 -35.15 -38.71
N ARG A 232 -9.34 -35.17 -37.39
CA ARG A 232 -9.40 -36.41 -36.59
C ARG A 232 -10.83 -36.94 -36.48
N ALA A 233 -11.82 -36.08 -36.32
CA ALA A 233 -13.24 -36.47 -36.26
C ALA A 233 -13.71 -36.99 -37.62
N ARG A 234 -13.25 -36.40 -38.72
CA ARG A 234 -13.46 -36.85 -40.11
C ARG A 234 -12.88 -38.25 -40.32
N VAL A 235 -11.60 -38.45 -40.02
CA VAL A 235 -10.92 -39.76 -40.14
C VAL A 235 -11.50 -40.82 -39.19
N LEU A 236 -11.92 -40.43 -37.98
CA LEU A 236 -12.62 -41.34 -37.06
C LEU A 236 -14.03 -41.69 -37.57
N GLY A 237 -14.77 -40.74 -38.14
CA GLY A 237 -16.08 -40.96 -38.75
C GLY A 237 -16.01 -41.87 -39.98
N GLU A 238 -15.05 -41.65 -40.88
CA GLU A 238 -14.73 -42.54 -42.01
C GLU A 238 -14.41 -43.96 -41.51
N ARG A 239 -13.58 -44.07 -40.46
CA ARG A 239 -13.23 -45.36 -39.86
C ARG A 239 -14.43 -46.04 -39.21
N ILE A 240 -15.31 -45.30 -38.53
CA ILE A 240 -16.55 -45.80 -37.93
C ILE A 240 -17.46 -46.36 -39.03
N ALA A 241 -17.75 -45.58 -40.07
CA ALA A 241 -18.58 -46.01 -41.19
C ALA A 241 -18.02 -47.26 -41.90
N VAL A 242 -16.69 -47.36 -42.06
CA VAL A 242 -16.04 -48.57 -42.59
C VAL A 242 -16.18 -49.76 -41.64
N THR A 243 -16.12 -49.56 -40.31
CA THR A 243 -16.37 -50.65 -39.35
C THR A 243 -17.84 -51.05 -39.25
N GLU A 244 -18.78 -50.11 -39.39
CA GLU A 244 -20.22 -50.37 -39.41
C GLU A 244 -20.63 -51.14 -40.67
N ALA A 245 -20.12 -50.75 -41.84
CA ALA A 245 -20.33 -51.50 -43.08
C ALA A 245 -19.75 -52.93 -43.02
N ARG A 246 -18.59 -53.11 -42.36
CA ARG A 246 -18.02 -54.44 -42.09
C ARG A 246 -18.88 -55.24 -41.10
N LEU A 247 -19.38 -54.60 -40.04
CA LEU A 247 -20.21 -55.24 -39.03
C LEU A 247 -21.56 -55.68 -39.62
N ALA A 248 -22.21 -54.85 -40.44
CA ALA A 248 -23.42 -55.21 -41.17
C ALA A 248 -23.18 -56.44 -42.06
N LYS A 249 -22.14 -56.41 -42.91
CA LYS A 249 -21.78 -57.56 -43.75
C LYS A 249 -21.48 -58.83 -42.94
N GLN A 250 -20.83 -58.72 -41.77
CA GLN A 250 -20.60 -59.86 -40.88
C GLN A 250 -21.88 -60.34 -40.16
N GLN A 251 -22.86 -59.47 -39.94
CA GLN A 251 -24.18 -59.86 -39.43
C GLN A 251 -24.98 -60.60 -40.51
N ASP A 252 -24.93 -60.14 -41.76
CA ASP A 252 -25.53 -60.83 -42.91
C ASP A 252 -24.89 -62.21 -43.12
N GLU A 253 -23.55 -62.28 -43.21
CA GLU A 253 -22.79 -63.54 -43.29
C GLU A 253 -23.09 -64.49 -42.12
N SER A 254 -23.26 -63.95 -40.90
CA SER A 254 -23.65 -64.76 -39.72
C SER A 254 -25.11 -65.20 -39.78
N ALA A 255 -26.01 -64.41 -40.36
CA ALA A 255 -27.41 -64.77 -40.54
C ALA A 255 -27.57 -65.86 -41.61
N GLU A 256 -26.86 -65.77 -42.73
CA GLU A 256 -26.76 -66.82 -43.74
C GLU A 256 -26.18 -68.11 -43.16
N ALA A 257 -25.07 -68.02 -42.41
CA ALA A 257 -24.48 -69.19 -41.74
C ALA A 257 -25.43 -69.82 -40.70
N ARG A 258 -26.21 -69.01 -39.96
CA ARG A 258 -27.24 -69.53 -39.04
C ARG A 258 -28.40 -70.19 -39.78
N LYS A 259 -28.82 -69.64 -40.93
CA LYS A 259 -29.85 -70.23 -41.79
C LYS A 259 -29.37 -71.59 -42.33
N LEU A 260 -28.14 -71.67 -42.82
CA LEU A 260 -27.51 -72.93 -43.25
C LEU A 260 -27.40 -73.95 -42.09
N LEU A 261 -27.07 -73.50 -40.87
CA LEU A 261 -27.04 -74.36 -39.67
C LEU A 261 -28.44 -74.83 -39.23
N ALA A 262 -29.49 -74.02 -39.44
CA ALA A 262 -30.86 -74.42 -39.19
C ALA A 262 -31.37 -75.42 -40.24
N GLU A 263 -31.05 -75.19 -41.52
CA GLU A 263 -31.37 -76.09 -42.63
C GLU A 263 -30.65 -77.44 -42.47
N THR A 264 -29.33 -77.44 -42.24
CA THR A 264 -28.59 -78.68 -41.94
C THR A 264 -29.00 -79.34 -40.62
N GLY A 265 -29.54 -78.58 -39.65
CA GLY A 265 -30.20 -79.12 -38.46
C GLY A 265 -31.48 -79.89 -38.81
N GLN A 266 -32.33 -79.35 -39.69
CA GLN A 266 -33.53 -80.02 -40.17
C GLN A 266 -33.21 -81.29 -40.98
N GLU A 267 -32.16 -81.25 -41.82
CA GLU A 267 -31.65 -82.44 -42.53
C GLU A 267 -31.12 -83.50 -41.55
N MET A 268 -30.44 -83.10 -40.47
CA MET A 268 -29.99 -84.04 -39.43
C MET A 268 -31.17 -84.67 -38.66
N ASP A 269 -32.22 -83.91 -38.37
CA ASP A 269 -33.45 -84.43 -37.75
C ASP A 269 -34.22 -85.36 -38.69
N LEU A 270 -34.25 -85.08 -40.00
CA LEU A 270 -34.77 -85.97 -41.05
C LEU A 270 -33.98 -87.29 -41.07
N VAL A 271 -32.66 -87.25 -41.15
CA VAL A 271 -31.80 -88.44 -41.13
C VAL A 271 -31.95 -89.21 -39.80
N ALA A 272 -32.15 -88.52 -38.67
CA ALA A 272 -32.44 -89.15 -37.39
C ALA A 272 -33.81 -89.86 -37.37
N PHE A 273 -34.83 -89.26 -38.00
CA PHE A 273 -36.14 -89.87 -38.19
C PHE A 273 -36.08 -91.11 -39.10
N GLU A 274 -35.44 -91.01 -40.27
CA GLU A 274 -35.22 -92.14 -41.18
C GLU A 274 -34.47 -93.27 -40.49
N LYS A 275 -33.38 -92.97 -39.77
CA LYS A 275 -32.62 -93.96 -38.99
C LYS A 275 -33.48 -94.63 -37.91
N LYS A 276 -34.39 -93.90 -37.27
CA LYS A 276 -35.34 -94.44 -36.29
C LYS A 276 -36.38 -95.34 -36.95
N GLN A 277 -36.90 -94.96 -38.13
CA GLN A 277 -37.82 -95.76 -38.93
C GLN A 277 -37.16 -97.04 -39.44
N LEU A 278 -35.93 -96.97 -39.97
CA LEU A 278 -35.13 -98.12 -40.39
C LEU A 278 -34.81 -99.06 -39.22
N LEU A 279 -34.46 -98.53 -38.04
CA LEU A 279 -34.28 -99.35 -36.83
C LEU A 279 -35.58 -100.02 -36.37
N GLN A 280 -36.74 -99.39 -36.55
CA GLN A 280 -38.03 -100.00 -36.24
C GLN A 280 -38.41 -101.09 -37.27
N GLN A 281 -38.17 -100.86 -38.55
CA GLN A 281 -38.32 -101.87 -39.61
C GLN A 281 -37.38 -103.07 -39.37
N TRP A 282 -36.10 -102.82 -39.08
CA TRP A 282 -35.13 -103.86 -38.77
C TRP A 282 -35.53 -104.68 -37.52
N LYS A 283 -35.98 -104.02 -36.44
CA LYS A 283 -36.52 -104.72 -35.25
C LYS A 283 -37.77 -105.56 -35.59
N SER A 284 -38.65 -105.07 -36.45
CA SER A 284 -39.80 -105.85 -36.94
C SER A 284 -39.34 -107.09 -37.71
N SER A 285 -38.38 -106.95 -38.63
CA SER A 285 -37.77 -108.07 -39.34
C SER A 285 -37.07 -109.06 -38.40
N LEU A 286 -36.41 -108.58 -37.34
CA LEU A 286 -35.75 -109.42 -36.33
C LEU A 286 -36.77 -110.24 -35.52
N VAL A 287 -37.90 -109.63 -35.12
CA VAL A 287 -39.01 -110.34 -34.46
C VAL A 287 -39.67 -111.35 -35.40
N GLN A 288 -39.78 -111.04 -36.69
CA GLN A 288 -40.23 -112.01 -37.70
C GLN A 288 -39.19 -113.10 -38.00
N LEU A 289 -37.91 -112.87 -37.74
CA LEU A 289 -36.87 -113.91 -37.83
C LEU A 289 -37.01 -114.85 -36.64
N ALA A 290 -37.01 -114.30 -35.41
CA ALA A 290 -37.16 -115.08 -34.18
C ALA A 290 -38.43 -115.95 -34.17
N ARG A 291 -39.56 -115.47 -34.72
CA ARG A 291 -40.78 -116.28 -34.90
C ARG A 291 -40.65 -117.41 -35.93
N ARG A 292 -39.79 -117.27 -36.94
CA ARG A 292 -39.45 -118.35 -37.87
C ARG A 292 -38.49 -119.35 -37.22
N ASP A 293 -37.54 -118.87 -36.43
CA ASP A 293 -36.60 -119.71 -35.68
C ASP A 293 -37.33 -120.54 -34.60
N GLU A 294 -38.30 -119.94 -33.90
CA GLU A 294 -39.21 -120.60 -32.95
C GLU A 294 -40.08 -121.66 -33.65
N ALA A 295 -40.65 -121.35 -34.82
CA ALA A 295 -41.38 -122.32 -35.63
C ALA A 295 -40.47 -123.45 -36.19
N LEU A 296 -39.21 -123.15 -36.48
CA LEU A 296 -38.21 -124.12 -36.93
C LEU A 296 -37.81 -125.06 -35.79
N ALA A 297 -37.62 -124.54 -34.58
CA ALA A 297 -37.37 -125.34 -33.38
C ALA A 297 -38.59 -126.23 -33.02
N ALA A 298 -39.81 -125.74 -33.19
CA ALA A 298 -41.04 -126.53 -33.06
C ALA A 298 -41.10 -127.66 -34.12
N ALA A 299 -40.68 -127.40 -35.36
CA ALA A 299 -40.59 -128.43 -36.40
C ALA A 299 -39.46 -129.45 -36.14
N GLN A 300 -38.32 -129.01 -35.59
CA GLN A 300 -37.21 -129.90 -35.21
C GLN A 300 -37.59 -130.84 -34.05
N THR A 301 -38.24 -130.32 -33.00
CA THR A 301 -38.70 -131.16 -31.88
C THR A 301 -39.79 -132.16 -32.31
N GLN A 302 -40.67 -131.80 -33.24
CA GLN A 302 -41.59 -132.78 -33.87
C GLN A 302 -40.86 -133.83 -34.72
N LEU A 303 -39.79 -133.44 -35.44
CA LEU A 303 -38.95 -134.38 -36.19
C LEU A 303 -38.18 -135.35 -35.27
N GLU A 304 -37.75 -134.89 -34.10
CA GLU A 304 -37.07 -135.71 -33.10
C GLU A 304 -38.04 -136.70 -32.44
N ALA A 305 -39.23 -136.26 -32.02
CA ALA A 305 -40.28 -137.17 -31.54
C ALA A 305 -40.67 -138.22 -32.59
N ALA A 306 -40.75 -137.84 -33.87
CA ALA A 306 -40.99 -138.79 -34.96
C ALA A 306 -39.84 -139.82 -35.14
N ARG A 307 -38.59 -139.43 -34.88
CA ARG A 307 -37.43 -140.33 -34.89
C ARG A 307 -37.41 -141.27 -33.68
N GLU A 308 -37.90 -140.84 -32.53
CA GLU A 308 -38.08 -141.71 -31.35
C GLU A 308 -39.15 -142.77 -31.62
N VAL A 309 -40.31 -142.39 -32.17
CA VAL A 309 -41.34 -143.36 -32.60
C VAL A 309 -40.80 -144.36 -33.64
N ILE A 310 -39.96 -143.91 -34.59
CA ILE A 310 -39.31 -144.83 -35.55
C ILE A 310 -38.38 -145.81 -34.81
N ARG A 311 -37.59 -145.37 -33.82
CA ARG A 311 -36.75 -146.26 -33.01
C ARG A 311 -37.55 -147.26 -32.19
N ASP A 312 -38.69 -146.86 -31.64
CA ASP A 312 -39.54 -147.79 -30.89
C ASP A 312 -40.12 -148.87 -31.82
N VAL A 313 -40.54 -148.51 -33.03
CA VAL A 313 -40.95 -149.48 -34.07
C VAL A 313 -39.77 -150.36 -34.52
N GLU A 314 -38.55 -149.82 -34.65
CA GLU A 314 -37.34 -150.64 -34.91
C GLU A 314 -37.06 -151.63 -33.76
N ASN A 315 -37.26 -151.22 -32.52
CA ASN A 315 -37.14 -152.09 -31.34
C ASN A 315 -38.21 -153.19 -31.32
N GLU A 316 -39.46 -152.89 -31.69
CA GLU A 316 -40.52 -153.88 -31.87
C GLU A 316 -40.22 -154.88 -33.01
N ILE A 317 -39.64 -154.42 -34.12
CA ILE A 317 -39.16 -155.28 -35.22
C ILE A 317 -38.00 -156.19 -34.76
N ILE A 318 -37.11 -155.70 -33.90
CA ILE A 318 -36.05 -156.52 -33.29
C ILE A 318 -36.63 -157.52 -32.28
N GLY A 319 -37.66 -157.13 -31.51
CA GLY A 319 -38.36 -158.00 -30.57
C GLY A 319 -39.10 -159.14 -31.26
N THR A 320 -39.91 -158.84 -32.28
CA THR A 320 -40.64 -159.83 -33.09
C THR A 320 -39.69 -160.80 -33.80
N ARG A 321 -38.61 -160.31 -34.43
CA ARG A 321 -37.58 -161.18 -35.04
C ARG A 321 -36.87 -162.09 -34.03
N ARG A 322 -36.71 -161.67 -32.77
CA ARG A 322 -36.17 -162.56 -31.72
C ARG A 322 -37.13 -163.69 -31.37
N GLU A 323 -38.43 -163.42 -31.34
CA GLU A 323 -39.44 -164.45 -31.08
C GLU A 323 -39.58 -165.42 -32.26
N GLU A 324 -39.60 -164.92 -33.49
CA GLU A 324 -39.57 -165.72 -34.72
C GLU A 324 -38.41 -166.74 -34.72
N ASN A 325 -37.20 -166.31 -34.32
CA ASN A 325 -36.04 -167.21 -34.21
C ASN A 325 -36.18 -168.28 -33.10
N LYS A 326 -36.94 -168.02 -32.03
CA LYS A 326 -37.28 -169.08 -31.04
C LYS A 326 -38.21 -170.12 -31.65
N GLN A 327 -39.22 -169.70 -32.42
CA GLN A 327 -40.16 -170.62 -33.06
C GLN A 327 -39.45 -171.48 -34.14
N ILE A 328 -38.52 -170.90 -34.91
CA ILE A 328 -37.69 -171.63 -35.88
C ILE A 328 -36.79 -172.68 -35.19
N THR A 329 -36.17 -172.34 -34.06
CA THR A 329 -35.33 -173.29 -33.30
C THR A 329 -36.15 -174.38 -32.61
N ALA A 330 -37.36 -174.06 -32.13
CA ALA A 330 -38.31 -175.06 -31.62
C ALA A 330 -38.72 -176.06 -32.71
N ASN A 331 -39.13 -175.60 -33.90
CA ASN A 331 -39.52 -176.48 -35.01
C ASN A 331 -38.40 -177.45 -35.42
N ARG A 332 -37.15 -176.98 -35.53
CA ARG A 332 -36.01 -177.87 -35.83
C ARG A 332 -35.83 -178.99 -34.81
N SER A 333 -36.08 -178.71 -33.53
CA SER A 333 -35.99 -179.74 -32.48
C SER A 333 -37.07 -180.82 -32.61
N LEU A 334 -38.24 -180.49 -33.18
CA LEU A 334 -39.32 -181.43 -33.48
C LEU A 334 -39.03 -182.25 -34.75
N GLU A 335 -38.43 -181.64 -35.77
CA GLU A 335 -37.99 -182.35 -36.99
C GLU A 335 -36.93 -183.43 -36.67
N GLU A 336 -35.94 -183.11 -35.83
CA GLU A 336 -34.96 -184.10 -35.35
C GLU A 336 -35.58 -185.25 -34.55
N LEU A 337 -36.68 -184.99 -33.83
CA LEU A 337 -37.34 -185.99 -32.99
C LEU A 337 -38.23 -186.90 -33.86
N SER A 338 -38.91 -186.34 -34.86
CA SER A 338 -39.62 -187.08 -35.91
C SER A 338 -38.67 -188.01 -36.70
N GLY A 339 -37.49 -187.53 -37.08
CA GLY A 339 -36.49 -188.33 -37.79
C GLY A 339 -35.93 -189.51 -36.99
N LYS A 340 -35.89 -189.41 -35.65
CA LYS A 340 -35.47 -190.51 -34.76
C LYS A 340 -36.55 -191.58 -34.61
N ILE A 341 -37.82 -191.18 -34.51
CA ILE A 341 -38.96 -192.10 -34.42
C ILE A 341 -39.10 -192.95 -35.68
N GLY A 342 -39.06 -192.34 -36.87
CA GLY A 342 -39.22 -193.06 -38.15
C GLY A 342 -38.12 -194.11 -38.41
N LEU A 343 -36.93 -193.96 -37.81
CA LEU A 343 -35.87 -194.96 -37.91
C LEU A 343 -36.12 -196.19 -37.02
N GLN A 344 -36.76 -195.99 -35.86
CA GLN A 344 -37.14 -197.07 -34.93
C GLN A 344 -38.37 -197.84 -35.44
N GLU A 345 -39.34 -197.12 -36.01
CA GLU A 345 -40.56 -197.71 -36.57
C GLU A 345 -40.26 -198.72 -37.70
N ALA A 346 -39.31 -198.40 -38.59
CA ALA A 346 -38.86 -199.31 -39.64
C ALA A 346 -38.25 -200.62 -39.11
N GLN A 347 -37.54 -200.59 -37.97
CA GLN A 347 -36.93 -201.79 -37.38
C GLN A 347 -38.00 -202.68 -36.72
N CYS A 348 -39.00 -202.10 -36.05
CA CYS A 348 -40.11 -202.85 -35.45
C CYS A 348 -40.97 -203.63 -36.47
N VAL A 349 -41.09 -203.13 -37.71
CA VAL A 349 -41.86 -203.81 -38.78
C VAL A 349 -41.16 -205.09 -39.28
N GLU A 350 -39.83 -205.16 -39.24
CA GLU A 350 -39.09 -206.36 -39.70
C GLU A 350 -39.08 -207.48 -38.65
N GLU A 351 -39.14 -207.15 -37.36
CA GLU A 351 -39.21 -208.14 -36.27
C GLU A 351 -40.63 -208.68 -36.07
N THR A 352 -41.66 -207.83 -36.18
CA THR A 352 -43.06 -208.25 -36.00
C THR A 352 -43.54 -209.27 -37.03
N GLN A 353 -42.99 -209.29 -38.24
CA GLN A 353 -43.32 -210.30 -39.27
C GLN A 353 -42.82 -211.72 -38.97
N LYS A 354 -41.93 -211.90 -37.98
CA LYS A 354 -41.44 -213.23 -37.57
C LYS A 354 -42.33 -213.84 -36.48
N TYR A 355 -42.63 -213.08 -35.43
CA TYR A 355 -43.38 -213.60 -34.27
C TYR A 355 -44.88 -213.86 -34.54
N THR A 356 -45.48 -213.25 -35.57
CA THR A 356 -46.87 -213.54 -35.96
C THR A 356 -47.08 -214.98 -36.45
N ALA A 357 -46.03 -215.71 -36.83
CA ALA A 357 -46.12 -217.12 -37.20
C ALA A 357 -46.10 -218.08 -36.00
N GLU A 358 -45.72 -217.61 -34.80
CA GLU A 358 -45.54 -218.43 -33.60
C GLU A 358 -46.70 -218.28 -32.59
N ALA A 359 -47.45 -217.17 -32.65
CA ALA A 359 -48.50 -216.84 -31.69
C ALA A 359 -49.73 -217.75 -31.74
N ASP A 360 -50.18 -218.16 -32.93
CA ASP A 360 -51.41 -218.95 -33.12
C ASP A 360 -51.36 -220.34 -32.43
N ALA A 361 -50.18 -220.85 -32.09
CA ALA A 361 -50.01 -222.15 -31.43
C ALA A 361 -50.20 -222.11 -29.90
N VAL A 362 -50.07 -220.94 -29.26
CA VAL A 362 -49.92 -220.84 -27.79
C VAL A 362 -51.26 -220.66 -27.07
N ALA A 363 -52.31 -220.20 -27.77
CA ALA A 363 -53.64 -219.95 -27.21
C ALA A 363 -54.31 -221.19 -26.56
N ALA A 364 -53.86 -222.41 -26.89
CA ALA A 364 -54.46 -223.67 -26.46
C ALA A 364 -54.08 -224.15 -25.03
N GLN A 365 -53.25 -223.40 -24.28
CA GLN A 365 -52.76 -223.85 -22.95
C GLN A 365 -53.40 -223.14 -21.74
N PHE A 366 -54.28 -222.16 -21.95
CA PHE A 366 -54.88 -221.37 -20.86
C PHE A 366 -55.89 -222.16 -20.01
N ASP A 367 -56.52 -223.20 -20.56
CA ASP A 367 -57.66 -223.89 -19.94
C ASP A 367 -57.34 -224.79 -18.72
N LEU A 368 -56.06 -225.13 -18.47
CA LEU A 368 -55.72 -226.22 -17.54
C LEU A 368 -55.53 -225.78 -16.06
N LEU A 369 -55.12 -224.53 -15.79
CA LEU A 369 -54.68 -224.11 -14.45
C LEU A 369 -55.73 -223.35 -13.61
N HIS A 370 -57.00 -223.44 -14.00
CA HIS A 370 -58.14 -223.09 -13.15
C HIS A 370 -58.28 -224.04 -11.92
N ALA A 371 -57.50 -225.13 -11.86
CA ALA A 371 -57.72 -226.27 -10.97
C ALA A 371 -56.99 -226.24 -9.61
N ALA A 372 -56.21 -225.20 -9.27
CA ALA A 372 -55.26 -225.24 -8.16
C ALA A 372 -55.35 -224.07 -7.15
N MET A 373 -56.56 -223.59 -6.83
CA MET A 373 -56.81 -222.56 -5.79
C MET A 373 -57.32 -223.15 -4.46
N THR A 374 -57.03 -224.43 -4.18
CA THR A 374 -57.68 -225.21 -3.11
C THR A 374 -56.73 -225.64 -1.98
N GLN A 375 -55.75 -224.80 -1.66
CA GLN A 375 -54.88 -224.91 -0.49
C GLN A 375 -54.38 -223.50 -0.07
N VAL A 376 -55.27 -222.50 0.00
CA VAL A 376 -56.25 -222.27 1.09
C VAL A 376 -55.53 -222.11 2.44
N ASP A 377 -55.38 -220.91 3.01
CA ASP A 377 -56.40 -219.88 3.36
C ASP A 377 -57.25 -220.20 4.61
N GLU A 378 -56.67 -220.79 5.68
CA GLU A 378 -57.45 -220.99 6.91
C GLU A 378 -56.82 -220.64 8.27
N GLU A 379 -55.49 -220.46 8.42
CA GLU A 379 -54.90 -220.07 9.73
C GLU A 379 -53.98 -218.82 9.80
N GLU A 380 -53.51 -218.21 8.71
CA GLU A 380 -52.75 -216.92 8.80
C GLU A 380 -53.64 -215.69 9.16
N LYS A 381 -54.86 -215.95 9.65
CA LYS A 381 -55.71 -215.00 10.38
C LYS A 381 -55.88 -215.42 11.84
N LYS A 382 -54.86 -215.18 12.67
CA LYS A 382 -54.99 -214.84 14.10
C LYS A 382 -53.63 -214.48 14.71
N ILE A 383 -53.63 -213.37 15.47
CA ILE A 383 -53.00 -213.22 16.79
C ILE A 383 -51.46 -213.41 16.88
N ALA A 384 -50.69 -212.53 17.52
CA ALA A 384 -50.92 -211.16 17.99
C ALA A 384 -49.56 -210.52 18.40
N GLU A 385 -49.61 -209.26 18.81
CA GLU A 385 -49.00 -208.76 20.06
C GLU A 385 -47.88 -209.62 20.69
N GLU A 386 -46.62 -209.17 20.61
CA GLU A 386 -45.81 -208.72 21.76
C GLU A 386 -44.38 -208.31 21.34
N GLY A 387 -43.73 -207.45 22.15
CA GLY A 387 -42.35 -206.99 21.93
C GLY A 387 -42.22 -205.89 20.85
N LYS A 388 -41.83 -204.64 21.15
CA LYS A 388 -41.26 -204.07 22.38
C LYS A 388 -39.92 -204.68 22.83
N HIS A 389 -39.05 -204.97 21.86
CA HIS A 389 -37.61 -204.94 22.11
C HIS A 389 -36.95 -203.68 21.51
N THR A 390 -35.66 -203.56 21.74
CA THR A 390 -34.90 -202.32 22.02
C THR A 390 -34.65 -201.38 20.82
N LYS A 391 -34.49 -200.05 20.95
CA LYS A 391 -34.18 -199.15 22.09
C LYS A 391 -32.77 -199.30 22.72
N ASP A 392 -31.74 -198.70 22.11
CA ASP A 392 -30.76 -197.77 22.74
C ASP A 392 -29.49 -197.56 21.87
N GLY A 393 -28.73 -196.49 22.17
CA GLY A 393 -27.36 -196.24 21.67
C GLY A 393 -27.23 -195.10 20.64
N LEU A 394 -26.60 -193.96 20.91
CA LEU A 394 -26.07 -193.38 22.17
C LEU A 394 -24.92 -194.12 22.89
N GLY A 395 -23.72 -194.09 22.30
CA GLY A 395 -22.46 -193.89 23.04
C GLY A 395 -22.07 -192.40 22.92
N GLN A 396 -21.62 -191.66 23.94
CA GLN A 396 -20.42 -191.85 24.77
C GLN A 396 -19.14 -191.82 23.90
N LEU A 397 -18.16 -190.93 24.10
CA LEU A 397 -17.81 -190.05 25.24
C LEU A 397 -17.31 -188.69 24.67
N SER A 398 -17.67 -187.48 25.12
CA SER A 398 -17.82 -186.91 26.48
C SER A 398 -16.50 -186.51 27.20
N ALA A 399 -15.59 -185.83 26.48
CA ALA A 399 -14.56 -184.90 26.99
C ALA A 399 -13.86 -184.21 25.80
N ASN A 400 -13.42 -182.94 25.80
CA ASN A 400 -13.56 -181.83 26.76
C ASN A 400 -13.15 -180.49 26.08
N ILE A 401 -13.38 -179.34 26.74
CA ILE A 401 -12.66 -178.05 26.55
C ILE A 401 -12.81 -177.36 25.16
N GLN A 402 -13.39 -176.16 25.00
CA GLN A 402 -13.97 -175.18 25.94
C GLN A 402 -13.03 -174.44 26.91
N ILE A 403 -11.89 -173.90 26.43
CA ILE A 403 -11.10 -172.88 27.17
C ILE A 403 -10.69 -171.67 26.30
N VAL A 404 -9.92 -171.86 25.23
CA VAL A 404 -9.04 -170.78 24.71
C VAL A 404 -9.72 -169.66 23.91
N THR A 405 -10.82 -169.89 23.20
CA THR A 405 -11.37 -168.89 22.25
C THR A 405 -12.25 -167.80 22.88
N VAL A 406 -12.67 -167.94 24.14
CA VAL A 406 -13.66 -167.04 24.78
C VAL A 406 -13.04 -165.80 25.43
N GLU A 407 -11.74 -165.81 25.74
CA GLU A 407 -11.09 -164.70 26.45
C GLU A 407 -10.78 -163.49 25.56
N ARG A 408 -10.43 -163.73 24.28
CA ARG A 408 -10.01 -162.69 23.33
C ARG A 408 -11.04 -161.57 23.13
N GLN A 409 -12.33 -161.89 23.14
CA GLN A 409 -13.41 -160.90 22.90
C GLN A 409 -13.77 -160.05 24.14
N LYS A 410 -13.14 -160.28 25.30
CA LYS A 410 -13.57 -159.69 26.58
C LYS A 410 -12.79 -158.45 27.04
N ILE A 411 -11.72 -158.09 26.33
CA ILE A 411 -10.72 -157.08 26.77
C ILE A 411 -10.82 -155.77 25.97
N GLU A 412 -10.86 -155.82 24.64
CA GLU A 412 -10.73 -154.63 23.78
C GLU A 412 -11.89 -153.63 23.95
N GLN A 413 -13.10 -154.10 24.28
CA GLN A 413 -14.31 -153.27 24.34
C GLN A 413 -14.53 -152.54 25.69
N LYS A 414 -13.52 -152.47 26.58
CA LYS A 414 -13.64 -151.89 27.93
C LYS A 414 -12.73 -150.69 28.25
N VAL A 415 -11.86 -150.28 27.33
CA VAL A 415 -10.72 -149.37 27.67
C VAL A 415 -10.96 -147.89 27.30
N LEU A 416 -11.91 -147.58 26.41
CA LEU A 416 -12.06 -146.22 25.85
C LEU A 416 -13.42 -145.55 26.11
N SER A 417 -14.09 -145.88 27.22
CA SER A 417 -15.40 -145.29 27.55
C SER A 417 -15.74 -145.12 29.04
N ALA A 418 -14.77 -144.72 29.89
CA ALA A 418 -15.06 -143.97 31.12
C ALA A 418 -13.78 -143.43 31.81
N ALA A 419 -13.60 -142.10 31.81
CA ALA A 419 -13.19 -141.28 32.97
C ALA A 419 -12.70 -139.89 32.50
N SER A 420 -13.34 -138.83 33.00
CA SER A 420 -12.56 -137.63 33.33
C SER A 420 -11.78 -137.93 34.62
N ASP A 421 -10.61 -137.29 34.79
CA ASP A 421 -10.33 -136.45 35.97
C ASP A 421 -8.83 -136.17 36.12
N ARG A 422 -8.44 -134.92 35.78
CA ARG A 422 -7.56 -134.17 36.68
C ARG A 422 -7.69 -132.66 36.48
N ALA A 423 -8.63 -132.08 37.20
CA ALA A 423 -8.70 -130.64 37.42
C ALA A 423 -7.65 -130.18 38.45
N THR A 424 -7.37 -128.87 38.43
CA THR A 424 -6.90 -128.03 39.56
C THR A 424 -5.61 -128.40 40.33
N ILE A 425 -4.66 -127.46 40.30
CA ILE A 425 -3.95 -126.77 41.42
C ILE A 425 -2.91 -125.88 40.71
N ASN A 426 -3.01 -124.55 40.64
CA ASN A 426 -3.17 -123.56 41.71
C ASN A 426 -3.89 -122.29 41.20
N ASN A 427 -5.00 -121.88 41.83
CA ASN A 427 -5.72 -120.64 41.46
C ASN A 427 -5.60 -119.50 42.49
N ALA A 428 -4.68 -119.62 43.46
CA ALA A 428 -4.55 -118.70 44.59
C ALA A 428 -3.50 -117.57 44.40
N ILE A 429 -2.59 -117.70 43.42
CA ILE A 429 -1.48 -116.74 43.20
C ILE A 429 -1.64 -115.93 41.89
N GLU A 430 -2.48 -116.35 40.95
CA GLU A 430 -2.71 -115.60 39.70
C GLU A 430 -3.59 -114.36 39.87
N ALA A 431 -4.40 -114.27 40.95
CA ALA A 431 -5.26 -113.11 41.23
C ALA A 431 -4.47 -111.79 41.33
N LEU A 432 -3.29 -111.81 41.96
CA LEU A 432 -2.39 -110.64 42.04
C LEU A 432 -1.51 -110.47 40.78
N LYS A 433 -1.38 -111.50 39.92
CA LYS A 433 -0.67 -111.37 38.64
C LYS A 433 -1.48 -110.61 37.60
N LYS A 434 -2.82 -110.56 37.69
CA LYS A 434 -3.68 -109.94 36.66
C LYS A 434 -3.42 -108.44 36.42
N PRO A 435 -3.39 -107.55 37.45
CA PRO A 435 -3.07 -106.13 37.22
C PRO A 435 -1.62 -105.92 36.76
N LEU A 436 -0.66 -106.70 37.29
CA LEU A 436 0.75 -106.60 36.89
C LEU A 436 1.00 -107.08 35.46
N LYS A 437 0.32 -108.16 35.02
CA LYS A 437 0.26 -108.59 33.61
C LYS A 437 -0.41 -107.53 32.75
N ALA A 438 -1.54 -106.95 33.17
CA ALA A 438 -2.23 -105.92 32.39
C ALA A 438 -1.38 -104.66 32.17
N VAL A 439 -0.63 -104.20 33.19
CA VAL A 439 0.32 -103.09 33.03
C VAL A 439 1.50 -103.51 32.16
N LYS A 440 2.14 -104.66 32.40
CA LYS A 440 3.28 -105.11 31.56
C LYS A 440 2.90 -105.38 30.11
N GLN A 441 1.73 -105.96 29.85
CA GLN A 441 1.20 -106.12 28.50
C GLN A 441 0.97 -104.75 27.89
N ARG A 442 0.26 -103.83 28.55
CA ARG A 442 0.05 -102.48 28.01
C ARG A 442 1.35 -101.68 27.80
N THR A 443 2.41 -101.94 28.58
CA THR A 443 3.75 -101.40 28.33
C THR A 443 4.39 -102.07 27.12
N GLN A 444 4.38 -103.40 27.01
CA GLN A 444 4.88 -104.12 25.83
C GLN A 444 4.06 -103.81 24.56
N ASP A 445 2.76 -103.53 24.66
CA ASP A 445 1.89 -103.16 23.55
C ASP A 445 2.22 -101.74 23.07
N LEU A 446 2.57 -100.83 23.99
CA LEU A 446 3.06 -99.48 23.67
C LEU A 446 4.50 -99.50 23.15
N GLU A 447 5.38 -100.34 23.68
CA GLU A 447 6.74 -100.59 23.17
C GLU A 447 6.68 -101.25 21.79
N MET A 448 5.75 -102.19 21.56
CA MET A 448 5.48 -102.81 20.27
C MET A 448 4.89 -101.80 19.28
N GLN A 449 3.96 -100.95 19.72
CA GLN A 449 3.44 -99.84 18.90
C GLN A 449 4.54 -98.82 18.58
N GLN A 450 5.45 -98.52 19.51
CA GLN A 450 6.60 -97.68 19.24
C GLN A 450 7.56 -98.33 18.25
N VAL A 451 7.89 -99.62 18.42
CA VAL A 451 8.73 -100.38 17.47
C VAL A 451 8.05 -100.58 16.12
N MET A 452 6.72 -100.65 16.07
CA MET A 452 5.93 -100.62 14.83
C MET A 452 5.97 -99.25 14.17
N VAL A 453 5.76 -98.16 14.92
CA VAL A 453 5.87 -96.78 14.39
C VAL A 453 7.30 -96.46 13.96
N ASP A 454 8.32 -96.96 14.65
CA ASP A 454 9.73 -96.84 14.24
C ASP A 454 10.04 -97.72 13.02
N ASN A 455 9.39 -98.89 12.86
CA ASN A 455 9.44 -99.70 11.63
C ASN A 455 8.66 -99.06 10.47
N GLU A 456 7.54 -98.40 10.73
CA GLU A 456 6.76 -97.64 9.74
C GLU A 456 7.50 -96.37 9.35
N LEU A 457 8.16 -95.69 10.28
CA LEU A 457 9.06 -94.57 10.01
C LEU A 457 10.31 -95.03 9.25
N ALA A 458 10.86 -96.22 9.57
CA ALA A 458 11.95 -96.83 8.81
C ALA A 458 11.49 -97.25 7.41
N ARG A 459 10.30 -97.83 7.26
CA ARG A 459 9.67 -98.12 5.96
C ARG A 459 9.45 -96.85 5.17
N VAL A 460 8.78 -95.83 5.72
CA VAL A 460 8.54 -94.55 5.04
C VAL A 460 9.86 -93.84 4.71
N LYS A 461 10.94 -94.00 5.51
CA LYS A 461 12.29 -93.53 5.14
C LYS A 461 12.91 -94.36 4.01
N ILE A 462 12.77 -95.69 4.03
CA ILE A 462 13.21 -96.58 2.95
C ILE A 462 12.42 -96.27 1.68
N ASP A 463 11.11 -96.15 1.74
CA ASP A 463 10.21 -95.81 0.64
C ASP A 463 10.46 -94.39 0.13
N ALA A 464 10.77 -93.41 0.99
CA ALA A 464 11.21 -92.08 0.55
C ALA A 464 12.61 -92.11 -0.11
N LEU A 465 13.53 -92.95 0.36
CA LEU A 465 14.83 -93.18 -0.28
C LEU A 465 14.68 -94.00 -1.57
N ASN A 466 13.70 -94.88 -1.66
CA ASN A 466 13.42 -95.77 -2.79
C ASN A 466 12.61 -95.04 -3.87
N THR A 467 11.67 -94.15 -3.52
CA THR A 467 11.04 -93.21 -4.46
C THR A 467 12.01 -92.12 -4.87
N LYS A 468 12.96 -91.72 -4.03
CA LYS A 468 14.06 -90.82 -4.44
C LYS A 468 15.03 -91.52 -5.39
N ALA A 469 15.49 -92.73 -5.06
CA ALA A 469 16.33 -93.56 -5.93
C ALA A 469 15.59 -93.89 -7.24
N HIS A 470 14.28 -94.17 -7.19
CA HIS A 470 13.46 -94.34 -8.38
C HIS A 470 13.25 -93.04 -9.14
N ASN A 471 13.18 -91.87 -8.50
CA ASN A 471 13.20 -90.57 -9.20
C ASN A 471 14.55 -90.28 -9.86
N ASP A 472 15.66 -90.62 -9.20
CA ASP A 472 17.00 -90.40 -9.74
C ASP A 472 17.33 -91.42 -10.84
N GLN A 473 16.88 -92.67 -10.70
CA GLN A 473 16.86 -93.69 -11.76
C GLN A 473 15.89 -93.33 -12.88
N LEU A 474 14.73 -92.70 -12.59
CA LEU A 474 13.83 -92.18 -13.62
C LEU A 474 14.51 -91.06 -14.41
N LYS A 475 15.19 -90.11 -13.76
CA LYS A 475 16.02 -89.08 -14.43
C LYS A 475 17.13 -89.72 -15.26
N GLU A 476 17.78 -90.77 -14.77
CA GLU A 476 18.81 -91.50 -15.53
C GLU A 476 18.21 -92.24 -16.72
N THR A 477 17.01 -92.84 -16.59
CA THR A 477 16.28 -93.39 -17.74
C THR A 477 15.84 -92.29 -18.69
N LEU A 478 15.44 -91.11 -18.20
CA LEU A 478 15.05 -89.94 -19.00
C LEU A 478 16.24 -89.43 -19.81
N ALA A 479 17.41 -89.25 -19.18
CA ALA A 479 18.65 -88.94 -19.88
C ALA A 479 19.05 -90.05 -20.87
N SER A 480 18.80 -91.33 -20.55
CA SER A 480 18.97 -92.43 -21.50
C SER A 480 17.95 -92.37 -22.65
N PHE A 481 16.75 -91.85 -22.42
CA PHE A 481 15.72 -91.64 -23.42
C PHE A 481 16.02 -90.39 -24.26
N ASP A 482 16.64 -89.35 -23.72
CA ASP A 482 17.13 -88.18 -24.46
C ASP A 482 18.32 -88.57 -25.36
N VAL A 483 19.21 -89.45 -24.88
CA VAL A 483 20.27 -90.06 -25.71
C VAL A 483 19.66 -90.96 -26.78
N LYS A 484 18.74 -91.87 -26.43
CA LYS A 484 18.04 -92.70 -27.42
C LYS A 484 17.19 -91.89 -28.38
N LEU A 485 16.61 -90.76 -27.97
CA LEU A 485 15.87 -89.84 -28.83
C LEU A 485 16.83 -89.17 -29.80
N LYS A 486 18.01 -88.72 -29.37
CA LYS A 486 19.04 -88.22 -30.29
C LYS A 486 19.56 -89.30 -31.23
N GLU A 487 19.76 -90.53 -30.76
CA GLU A 487 20.10 -91.67 -31.61
C GLU A 487 18.97 -92.00 -32.60
N GLN A 488 17.70 -91.89 -32.18
CA GLN A 488 16.52 -92.04 -33.03
C GLN A 488 16.34 -90.86 -33.99
N GLU A 489 16.70 -89.63 -33.62
CA GLU A 489 16.70 -88.43 -34.47
C GLU A 489 17.83 -88.51 -35.52
N ASP A 490 19.01 -89.01 -35.14
CA ASP A 490 20.09 -89.34 -36.07
C ASP A 490 19.72 -90.52 -36.97
N LEU A 491 18.99 -91.52 -36.46
CA LEU A 491 18.49 -92.66 -37.22
C LEU A 491 17.34 -92.26 -38.15
N ILE A 492 16.45 -91.37 -37.72
CA ILE A 492 15.44 -90.69 -38.54
C ILE A 492 16.14 -89.76 -39.54
N GLY A 493 17.27 -89.13 -39.20
CA GLY A 493 18.08 -88.34 -40.12
C GLY A 493 18.83 -89.19 -41.14
N LYS A 494 19.19 -90.43 -40.79
CA LYS A 494 19.67 -91.47 -41.74
C LYS A 494 18.51 -91.95 -42.59
N TYR A 495 17.37 -92.34 -42.01
CA TYR A 495 16.18 -92.79 -42.73
C TYR A 495 15.52 -91.68 -43.56
N GLN A 496 15.63 -90.40 -43.23
CA GLN A 496 15.15 -89.29 -44.08
C GLN A 496 16.09 -89.08 -45.26
N ARG A 497 17.40 -89.29 -45.10
CA ARG A 497 18.34 -89.32 -46.22
C ARG A 497 18.13 -90.55 -47.10
N GLU A 498 17.95 -91.73 -46.51
CA GLU A 498 17.57 -92.93 -47.25
C GLU A 498 16.18 -92.78 -47.89
N ILE A 499 15.19 -92.17 -47.24
CA ILE A 499 13.87 -91.91 -47.82
C ILE A 499 13.98 -90.93 -48.97
N ARG A 500 14.78 -89.85 -48.87
CA ARG A 500 15.05 -88.96 -50.02
C ARG A 500 15.75 -89.71 -51.15
N GLN A 501 16.82 -90.46 -50.86
CA GLN A 501 17.55 -91.24 -51.87
C GLN A 501 16.69 -92.36 -52.49
N ARG A 502 15.81 -92.98 -51.71
CA ARG A 502 14.77 -93.92 -52.14
C ARG A 502 13.63 -93.21 -52.86
N HIS A 503 13.36 -91.93 -52.60
CA HIS A 503 12.38 -91.12 -53.31
C HIS A 503 12.93 -90.72 -54.67
N ASP A 504 14.18 -90.25 -54.77
CA ASP A 504 14.88 -90.04 -56.04
C ASP A 504 14.95 -91.33 -56.86
N ASP A 505 15.25 -92.47 -56.21
CA ASP A 505 15.25 -93.78 -56.87
C ASP A 505 13.84 -94.29 -57.18
N VAL A 506 12.81 -93.90 -56.42
CA VAL A 506 11.41 -94.15 -56.73
C VAL A 506 10.97 -93.26 -57.87
N GLU A 507 11.40 -92.01 -58.01
CA GLU A 507 11.15 -91.16 -59.18
C GLU A 507 11.81 -91.73 -60.43
N LYS A 508 13.09 -92.12 -60.35
CA LYS A 508 13.78 -92.85 -61.44
C LYS A 508 13.03 -94.15 -61.79
N LYS A 509 12.52 -94.87 -60.78
CA LYS A 509 11.75 -96.11 -60.97
C LYS A 509 10.31 -95.86 -61.39
N THR A 510 9.65 -94.74 -61.08
CA THR A 510 8.30 -94.39 -61.56
C THR A 510 8.34 -93.74 -62.92
N LEU A 511 9.43 -93.09 -63.31
CA LEU A 511 9.71 -92.77 -64.72
C LEU A 511 9.95 -94.06 -65.51
N ARG A 512 10.72 -95.02 -64.97
CA ARG A 512 10.90 -96.34 -65.59
C ARG A 512 9.62 -97.18 -65.60
N VAL A 513 8.79 -97.11 -64.57
CA VAL A 513 7.49 -97.78 -64.47
C VAL A 513 6.42 -97.04 -65.25
N ALA A 514 6.49 -95.72 -65.48
CA ALA A 514 5.64 -95.02 -66.43
C ALA A 514 6.00 -95.42 -67.87
N PHE A 515 7.29 -95.56 -68.19
CA PHE A 515 7.74 -96.10 -69.47
C PHE A 515 7.32 -97.57 -69.67
N LEU A 516 7.48 -98.42 -68.65
CA LEU A 516 7.07 -99.82 -68.69
C LEU A 516 5.54 -99.99 -68.65
N ASN A 517 4.80 -99.17 -67.90
CA ASN A 517 3.33 -99.16 -67.88
C ASN A 517 2.76 -98.60 -69.18
N ARG A 518 3.41 -97.64 -69.84
CA ARG A 518 3.03 -97.23 -71.20
C ARG A 518 3.26 -98.34 -72.23
N LYS A 519 4.21 -99.24 -71.98
CA LYS A 519 4.39 -100.49 -72.76
C LYS A 519 3.43 -101.61 -72.34
N LEU A 520 3.08 -101.71 -71.06
CA LEU A 520 2.15 -102.71 -70.52
C LEU A 520 0.68 -102.37 -70.82
N GLN A 521 0.27 -101.11 -70.79
CA GLN A 521 -1.05 -100.65 -71.27
C GLN A 521 -1.23 -100.87 -72.78
N LEU A 522 -0.13 -101.03 -73.52
CA LEU A 522 -0.10 -101.46 -74.93
C LEU A 522 -0.21 -102.99 -75.11
N HIS A 523 -0.20 -103.77 -74.01
CA HIS A 523 -0.33 -105.24 -74.00
C HIS A 523 -1.43 -105.77 -73.06
N LEU A 524 -1.97 -104.93 -72.16
CA LEU A 524 -3.05 -105.25 -71.21
C LEU A 524 -4.44 -104.83 -71.71
N LYS A 525 -4.55 -104.36 -72.96
CA LYS A 525 -5.84 -103.93 -73.54
C LYS A 525 -6.70 -105.09 -74.07
N ASP A 526 -6.15 -106.31 -74.07
CA ASP A 526 -6.70 -107.47 -74.77
C ASP A 526 -7.24 -108.59 -73.86
N ILE A 527 -7.05 -108.51 -72.53
CA ILE A 527 -7.58 -109.51 -71.58
C ILE A 527 -8.14 -108.80 -70.34
N ASP A 528 -9.47 -108.80 -70.24
CA ASP A 528 -10.22 -108.32 -69.08
C ASP A 528 -11.16 -109.46 -68.61
N LEU A 529 -10.87 -110.03 -67.44
CA LEU A 529 -11.71 -111.05 -66.79
C LEU A 529 -11.73 -110.81 -65.28
N GLY A 530 -12.94 -110.80 -64.72
CA GLY A 530 -13.20 -110.55 -63.30
C GLY A 530 -12.93 -111.75 -62.38
N PRO A 531 -13.05 -111.55 -61.06
CA PRO A 531 -12.82 -112.57 -60.05
C PRO A 531 -14.08 -113.42 -59.77
N GLU A 532 -13.91 -114.71 -59.50
CA GLU A 532 -14.44 -115.46 -58.33
C GLU A 532 -14.40 -116.98 -58.55
N GLU A 533 -13.52 -117.70 -57.84
CA GLU A 533 -13.73 -119.12 -57.52
C GLU A 533 -13.32 -119.40 -56.06
N ALA A 534 -14.14 -120.23 -55.39
CA ALA A 534 -14.01 -120.87 -54.07
C ALA A 534 -12.94 -120.39 -53.06
N MET A 535 -13.41 -119.78 -51.96
CA MET A 535 -12.73 -119.76 -50.64
C MET A 535 -13.66 -120.37 -49.58
N GLY A 536 -13.13 -121.16 -48.65
CA GLY A 536 -13.91 -121.99 -47.72
C GLY A 536 -14.64 -121.22 -46.60
N PRO A 537 -15.55 -121.86 -45.85
CA PRO A 537 -16.32 -121.20 -44.79
C PRO A 537 -15.43 -120.62 -43.68
N LEU A 538 -14.41 -121.36 -43.22
CA LEU A 538 -13.40 -120.86 -42.27
C LEU A 538 -12.59 -119.69 -42.84
N GLU A 539 -12.35 -119.65 -44.14
CA GLU A 539 -11.63 -118.55 -44.78
C GLU A 539 -12.50 -117.29 -44.92
N ASN A 540 -13.81 -117.45 -45.10
CA ASN A 540 -14.78 -116.37 -45.04
C ASN A 540 -14.95 -115.83 -43.61
N GLU A 541 -14.93 -116.68 -42.59
CA GLU A 541 -14.90 -116.26 -41.18
C GLU A 541 -13.60 -115.52 -40.83
N ILE A 542 -12.44 -116.04 -41.26
CA ILE A 542 -11.15 -115.34 -41.16
C ILE A 542 -11.17 -114.02 -41.94
N ARG A 543 -11.83 -113.94 -43.10
CA ARG A 543 -11.99 -112.71 -43.89
C ARG A 543 -12.88 -111.70 -43.18
N MET A 544 -13.93 -112.14 -42.48
CA MET A 544 -14.78 -111.29 -41.64
C MET A 544 -14.03 -110.77 -40.42
N LEU A 545 -13.36 -111.64 -39.64
CA LEU A 545 -12.53 -111.24 -38.50
C LEU A 545 -11.37 -110.30 -38.91
N ARG A 546 -10.77 -110.51 -40.10
CA ARG A 546 -9.78 -109.57 -40.67
C ARG A 546 -10.40 -108.23 -41.06
N LYS A 547 -11.63 -108.20 -41.57
CA LYS A 547 -12.38 -106.98 -41.92
C LYS A 547 -12.87 -106.21 -40.68
N GLU A 548 -13.18 -106.90 -39.60
CA GLU A 548 -13.47 -106.27 -38.30
C GLU A 548 -12.18 -105.76 -37.65
N THR A 549 -11.08 -106.52 -37.73
CA THR A 549 -9.75 -106.06 -37.32
C THR A 549 -9.28 -104.85 -38.13
N SER A 550 -9.60 -104.75 -39.44
CA SER A 550 -9.28 -103.57 -40.23
C SER A 550 -10.10 -102.36 -39.80
N LYS A 551 -11.43 -102.50 -39.67
CA LYS A 551 -12.31 -101.44 -39.12
C LYS A 551 -11.85 -100.93 -37.76
N ILE A 552 -11.48 -101.83 -36.83
CA ILE A 552 -10.97 -101.44 -35.51
C ILE A 552 -9.63 -100.71 -35.64
N LYS A 553 -8.74 -101.10 -36.56
CA LYS A 553 -7.48 -100.37 -36.84
C LYS A 553 -7.71 -99.01 -37.52
N GLU A 554 -8.69 -98.91 -38.41
CA GLU A 554 -9.13 -97.67 -39.05
C GLU A 554 -9.72 -96.71 -38.00
N GLU A 555 -10.55 -97.21 -37.07
CA GLU A 555 -11.08 -96.44 -35.94
C GLU A 555 -10.00 -96.04 -34.93
N CYS A 556 -9.08 -96.94 -34.56
CA CYS A 556 -7.92 -96.60 -33.73
C CYS A 556 -7.06 -95.51 -34.39
N SER A 557 -6.80 -95.62 -35.71
CA SER A 557 -6.08 -94.58 -36.47
C SER A 557 -6.82 -93.25 -36.48
N ARG A 558 -8.15 -93.28 -36.65
CA ARG A 558 -9.03 -92.10 -36.58
C ARG A 558 -8.98 -91.43 -35.21
N LEU A 559 -9.08 -92.21 -34.13
CA LEU A 559 -9.02 -91.73 -32.75
C LEU A 559 -7.63 -91.22 -32.38
N GLN A 560 -6.55 -91.85 -32.87
CA GLN A 560 -5.19 -91.31 -32.76
C GLN A 560 -5.04 -89.98 -33.51
N GLY A 561 -5.63 -89.84 -34.70
CA GLY A 561 -5.64 -88.57 -35.44
C GLY A 561 -6.37 -87.44 -34.69
N VAL A 562 -7.52 -87.75 -34.10
CA VAL A 562 -8.25 -86.79 -33.23
C VAL A 562 -7.43 -86.44 -31.99
N TRP A 563 -6.88 -87.44 -31.29
CA TRP A 563 -6.05 -87.21 -30.10
C TRP A 563 -4.80 -86.37 -30.40
N LEU A 564 -4.13 -86.60 -31.54
CA LEU A 564 -3.00 -85.78 -31.98
C LEU A 564 -3.41 -84.35 -32.32
N ALA A 565 -4.59 -84.14 -32.92
CA ALA A 565 -5.12 -82.81 -33.20
C ALA A 565 -5.47 -82.06 -31.90
N ASP A 566 -6.12 -82.72 -30.93
CA ASP A 566 -6.43 -82.14 -29.62
C ASP A 566 -5.15 -81.88 -28.80
N GLN A 567 -4.15 -82.76 -28.87
CA GLN A 567 -2.84 -82.56 -28.24
C GLN A 567 -2.07 -81.39 -28.88
N THR A 568 -2.11 -81.24 -30.21
CA THR A 568 -1.52 -80.08 -30.90
C THR A 568 -2.22 -78.79 -30.49
N ARG A 569 -3.55 -78.80 -30.42
CA ARG A 569 -4.36 -77.68 -29.93
C ARG A 569 -4.07 -77.34 -28.47
N LEU A 570 -3.83 -78.34 -27.62
CA LEU A 570 -3.43 -78.14 -26.23
C LEU A 570 -2.05 -77.46 -26.14
N VAL A 571 -1.08 -77.86 -26.97
CA VAL A 571 0.24 -77.21 -27.05
C VAL A 571 0.12 -75.77 -27.58
N GLU A 572 -0.69 -75.51 -28.62
CA GLU A 572 -0.97 -74.14 -29.08
C GLU A 572 -1.58 -73.27 -27.97
N VAL A 573 -2.52 -73.80 -27.19
CA VAL A 573 -3.14 -73.08 -26.08
C VAL A 573 -2.12 -72.83 -24.96
N ALA A 574 -1.28 -73.82 -24.63
CA ALA A 574 -0.21 -73.67 -23.64
C ALA A 574 0.76 -72.54 -24.03
N GLN A 575 1.29 -72.57 -25.27
CA GLN A 575 2.17 -71.53 -25.81
C GLN A 575 1.50 -70.14 -25.81
N ARG A 576 0.21 -70.06 -26.16
CA ARG A 576 -0.55 -68.80 -26.07
C ARG A 576 -0.71 -68.33 -24.63
N THR A 577 -0.92 -69.23 -23.66
CA THR A 577 -0.99 -68.85 -22.24
C THR A 577 0.37 -68.42 -21.68
N GLU A 578 1.48 -69.02 -22.12
CA GLU A 578 2.84 -68.58 -21.75
C GLU A 578 3.13 -67.17 -22.28
N ALA A 579 2.86 -66.91 -23.56
CA ALA A 579 3.01 -65.58 -24.16
C ALA A 579 2.15 -64.50 -23.45
N ILE A 580 0.91 -64.84 -23.06
CA ILE A 580 0.05 -63.94 -22.27
C ILE A 580 0.59 -63.75 -20.83
N LEU A 581 1.20 -64.77 -20.22
CA LEU A 581 1.83 -64.65 -18.91
C LEU A 581 3.07 -63.74 -18.97
N GLU A 582 3.89 -63.84 -20.02
CA GLU A 582 5.01 -62.93 -20.30
C GLU A 582 4.52 -61.49 -20.54
N GLU A 583 3.53 -61.28 -21.42
CA GLU A 583 2.97 -59.94 -21.65
C GLU A 583 2.40 -59.35 -20.36
N THR A 584 1.68 -60.13 -19.55
CA THR A 584 1.19 -59.62 -18.25
C THR A 584 2.33 -59.37 -17.27
N ALA A 585 3.47 -60.07 -17.33
CA ALA A 585 4.64 -59.77 -16.51
C ALA A 585 5.30 -58.43 -16.93
N GLU A 586 5.45 -58.21 -18.24
CA GLU A 586 5.87 -56.93 -18.79
C GLU A 586 4.92 -55.79 -18.41
N LEU A 587 3.61 -55.96 -18.58
CA LEU A 587 2.62 -54.95 -18.22
C LEU A 587 2.62 -54.65 -16.72
N ARG A 588 2.83 -55.64 -15.84
CA ARG A 588 3.05 -55.41 -14.40
C ARG A 588 4.32 -54.58 -14.15
N ALA A 589 5.43 -54.88 -14.84
CA ALA A 589 6.68 -54.12 -14.70
C ALA A 589 6.55 -52.67 -15.21
N ARG A 590 5.95 -52.47 -16.39
CA ARG A 590 5.65 -51.16 -16.97
C ARG A 590 4.76 -50.33 -16.05
N ASN A 591 3.71 -50.92 -15.45
CA ASN A 591 2.87 -50.23 -14.48
C ASN A 591 3.64 -49.80 -13.21
N ARG A 592 4.49 -50.66 -12.63
CA ARG A 592 5.34 -50.28 -11.48
C ARG A 592 6.22 -49.06 -11.78
N ILE A 593 6.86 -49.03 -12.95
CA ILE A 593 7.71 -47.91 -13.40
C ILE A 593 6.86 -46.62 -13.57
N LEU A 594 5.63 -46.74 -14.08
CA LEU A 594 4.71 -45.60 -14.22
C LEU A 594 4.19 -45.12 -12.86
N ASP A 595 3.91 -46.00 -11.90
CA ASP A 595 3.52 -45.65 -10.53
C ASP A 595 4.66 -44.96 -9.78
N GLU A 596 5.89 -45.47 -9.85
CA GLU A 596 7.08 -44.80 -9.28
C GLU A 596 7.33 -43.43 -9.91
N ARG A 597 7.14 -43.31 -11.24
CA ARG A 597 7.23 -42.02 -11.94
C ARG A 597 6.09 -41.08 -11.50
N ARG A 598 4.87 -41.58 -11.30
CA ARG A 598 3.74 -40.80 -10.76
C ARG A 598 4.06 -40.29 -9.37
N ILE A 599 4.51 -41.16 -8.45
CA ILE A 599 4.86 -40.81 -7.06
C ILE A 599 5.96 -39.74 -7.01
N ARG A 600 7.02 -39.88 -7.82
CA ARG A 600 8.08 -38.87 -7.95
C ARG A 600 7.54 -37.52 -8.44
N ILE A 601 6.75 -37.52 -9.53
CA ILE A 601 6.16 -36.29 -10.08
C ILE A 601 5.17 -35.64 -9.10
N THR A 602 4.38 -36.42 -8.35
CA THR A 602 3.49 -35.86 -7.32
C THR A 602 4.28 -35.29 -6.14
N LYS A 603 5.38 -35.92 -5.72
CA LYS A 603 6.29 -35.39 -4.68
C LYS A 603 6.93 -34.08 -5.10
N GLU A 604 7.56 -34.02 -6.27
CA GLU A 604 8.10 -32.79 -6.85
C GLU A 604 7.01 -31.70 -6.97
N GLY A 605 5.80 -32.09 -7.36
CA GLY A 605 4.65 -31.21 -7.43
C GLY A 605 4.24 -30.65 -6.06
N THR A 606 4.25 -31.45 -5.01
CA THR A 606 3.99 -30.97 -3.64
C THR A 606 5.11 -30.07 -3.11
N GLU A 607 6.37 -30.40 -3.39
CA GLU A 607 7.54 -29.59 -3.00
C GLU A 607 7.52 -28.23 -3.71
N LYS A 608 7.25 -28.21 -5.01
CA LYS A 608 7.10 -26.97 -5.79
C LYS A 608 5.90 -26.13 -5.31
N ARG A 609 4.76 -26.75 -4.97
CA ARG A 609 3.62 -26.02 -4.35
C ARG A 609 3.98 -25.43 -2.98
N ALA A 610 4.70 -26.17 -2.13
CA ALA A 610 5.15 -25.68 -0.83
C ALA A 610 6.14 -24.50 -0.99
N ALA A 611 7.08 -24.59 -1.92
CA ALA A 611 7.99 -23.49 -2.25
C ALA A 611 7.25 -22.25 -2.78
N VAL A 612 6.26 -22.43 -3.68
CA VAL A 612 5.42 -21.34 -4.19
C VAL A 612 4.59 -20.70 -3.05
N ALA A 613 4.06 -21.49 -2.11
CA ALA A 613 3.34 -20.96 -0.95
C ALA A 613 4.27 -20.20 0.02
N ALA A 614 5.49 -20.69 0.24
CA ALA A 614 6.51 -19.99 1.02
C ALA A 614 6.92 -18.66 0.37
N LEU A 615 7.11 -18.64 -0.95
CA LEU A 615 7.36 -17.40 -1.71
C LEU A 615 6.18 -16.43 -1.63
N HIS A 616 4.93 -16.90 -1.75
CA HIS A 616 3.76 -16.03 -1.56
C HIS A 616 3.71 -15.43 -0.15
N LYS A 617 4.04 -16.20 0.90
CA LYS A 617 4.14 -15.70 2.27
C LYS A 617 5.27 -14.67 2.42
N ALA A 618 6.43 -14.89 1.81
CA ALA A 618 7.53 -13.94 1.81
C ALA A 618 7.16 -12.62 1.08
N THR A 619 6.54 -12.71 -0.09
CA THR A 619 6.05 -11.54 -0.84
C THR A 619 4.94 -10.80 -0.09
N ALA A 620 4.07 -11.51 0.64
CA ALA A 620 3.08 -10.89 1.52
C ALA A 620 3.74 -10.15 2.70
N GLY A 621 4.80 -10.73 3.30
CA GLY A 621 5.65 -10.05 4.29
C GLY A 621 6.27 -8.78 3.71
N MET A 622 6.97 -8.87 2.59
CA MET A 622 7.57 -7.73 1.90
C MET A 622 6.55 -6.63 1.57
N ARG A 623 5.32 -6.98 1.17
CA ARG A 623 4.24 -6.01 0.94
C ARG A 623 3.78 -5.33 2.23
N ALA A 624 3.68 -6.06 3.34
CA ALA A 624 3.40 -5.47 4.65
C ALA A 624 4.55 -4.57 5.13
N ASP A 625 5.79 -4.93 4.83
CA ASP A 625 6.98 -4.11 5.12
C ASP A 625 7.00 -2.83 4.27
N THR A 626 6.70 -2.92 2.97
CA THR A 626 6.52 -1.75 2.10
C THR A 626 5.37 -0.86 2.57
N ALA A 627 4.24 -1.45 3.03
CA ALA A 627 3.14 -0.68 3.59
C ALA A 627 3.55 0.07 4.89
N ARG A 628 4.28 -0.60 5.80
CA ARG A 628 4.82 0.03 7.01
C ARG A 628 5.86 1.11 6.70
N LEU A 629 6.72 0.90 5.70
CA LEU A 629 7.67 1.92 5.23
C LEU A 629 6.95 3.12 4.63
N ASN A 630 5.90 2.92 3.81
CA ASN A 630 5.09 4.01 3.27
C ASN A 630 4.34 4.77 4.37
N GLU A 631 3.86 4.09 5.41
CA GLU A 631 3.26 4.74 6.59
C GLU A 631 4.28 5.55 7.39
N LEU A 632 5.50 5.04 7.57
CA LEU A 632 6.61 5.75 8.22
C LEU A 632 7.07 6.96 7.40
N ILE A 633 7.19 6.82 6.08
CA ILE A 633 7.47 7.93 5.16
C ILE A 633 6.37 8.99 5.28
N GLY A 634 5.09 8.61 5.22
CA GLY A 634 3.96 9.53 5.37
C GLY A 634 3.81 10.16 6.76
N LYS A 635 4.47 9.62 7.80
CA LYS A 635 4.64 10.27 9.11
C LYS A 635 5.82 11.23 9.11
N HIS A 636 6.96 10.83 8.54
CA HIS A 636 8.14 11.68 8.42
C HIS A 636 7.93 12.89 7.52
N THR A 637 7.22 12.77 6.38
CA THR A 637 6.91 13.94 5.54
C THR A 637 6.02 14.92 6.30
N LYS A 638 4.99 14.46 7.02
CA LYS A 638 4.16 15.33 7.86
C LYS A 638 4.92 15.99 9.00
N GLN A 639 5.89 15.28 9.61
CA GLN A 639 6.79 15.88 10.61
C GLN A 639 7.74 16.90 9.97
N GLN A 640 8.26 16.64 8.78
CA GLN A 640 9.11 17.56 8.03
C GLN A 640 8.34 18.81 7.57
N GLU A 641 7.10 18.65 7.10
CA GLU A 641 6.17 19.74 6.77
C GLU A 641 5.85 20.57 8.02
N ALA A 642 5.55 19.93 9.15
CA ALA A 642 5.29 20.62 10.42
C ALA A 642 6.52 21.43 10.89
N LEU A 643 7.70 20.82 10.92
CA LEU A 643 8.95 21.49 11.30
C LEU A 643 9.34 22.60 10.30
N SER A 644 9.08 22.41 9.01
CA SER A 644 9.29 23.45 7.99
C SER A 644 8.35 24.64 8.18
N ASN A 645 7.09 24.38 8.54
CA ASN A 645 6.11 25.43 8.82
C ASN A 645 6.45 26.16 10.13
N GLU A 646 6.85 25.43 11.18
CA GLU A 646 7.31 26.00 12.45
C GLU A 646 8.58 26.86 12.27
N THR A 647 9.55 26.37 11.49
CA THR A 647 10.75 27.14 11.10
C THR A 647 10.36 28.40 10.30
N GLY A 648 9.40 28.30 9.37
CA GLY A 648 8.90 29.45 8.61
C GLY A 648 8.18 30.48 9.48
N VAL A 649 7.43 30.05 10.50
CA VAL A 649 6.79 30.93 11.49
C VAL A 649 7.85 31.60 12.36
N LEU A 650 8.89 30.87 12.80
CA LEU A 650 10.02 31.43 13.55
C LEU A 650 10.83 32.43 12.72
N GLU A 651 11.09 32.16 11.44
CA GLU A 651 11.70 33.14 10.54
C GLU A 651 10.83 34.39 10.38
N LEU A 652 9.50 34.25 10.29
CA LEU A 652 8.60 35.40 10.23
C LEU A 652 8.58 36.20 11.55
N SER A 653 8.66 35.55 12.71
CA SER A 653 8.76 36.26 14.00
C SER A 653 10.10 36.97 14.15
N PHE A 654 11.23 36.33 13.82
CA PHE A 654 12.54 37.00 13.86
C PHE A 654 12.64 38.16 12.85
N ARG A 655 12.00 38.05 11.68
CA ARG A 655 11.90 39.17 10.71
C ARG A 655 10.94 40.28 11.15
N ALA A 656 10.02 40.01 12.09
CA ALA A 656 9.18 41.03 12.71
C ALA A 656 9.92 41.74 13.83
N GLU A 657 10.52 40.97 14.76
CA GLU A 657 11.37 41.46 15.86
C GLU A 657 12.55 42.30 15.34
N LEU A 658 13.22 41.85 14.27
CA LEU A 658 14.32 42.62 13.66
C LEU A 658 13.84 43.95 13.05
N LYS A 659 12.63 44.01 12.48
CA LYS A 659 12.03 45.27 12.01
C LYS A 659 11.59 46.18 13.15
N GLU A 660 11.10 45.61 14.24
CA GLU A 660 10.75 46.35 15.45
C GLU A 660 12.00 47.03 16.01
N LEU A 661 13.10 46.27 16.17
CA LEU A 661 14.42 46.77 16.55
C LEU A 661 15.00 47.80 15.55
N GLU A 662 14.80 47.63 14.24
CA GLU A 662 15.14 48.65 13.23
C GLU A 662 14.35 49.94 13.47
N THR A 663 13.04 49.87 13.76
CA THR A 663 12.23 51.05 14.05
C THR A 663 12.57 51.71 15.39
N GLU A 664 12.90 50.93 16.43
CA GLU A 664 13.42 51.46 17.69
C GLU A 664 14.76 52.16 17.51
N SER A 665 15.67 51.57 16.71
CA SER A 665 16.97 52.17 16.37
C SER A 665 16.80 53.49 15.62
N LEU A 666 15.92 53.53 14.60
CA LEU A 666 15.60 54.76 13.87
C LEU A 666 14.96 55.83 14.78
N ALA A 667 14.09 55.44 15.71
CA ALA A 667 13.51 56.35 16.69
C ALA A 667 14.56 56.86 17.71
N ALA A 668 15.56 56.05 18.07
CA ALA A 668 16.69 56.45 18.88
C ALA A 668 17.62 57.41 18.12
N GLU A 669 17.92 57.15 16.85
CA GLU A 669 18.69 58.06 15.99
C GLU A 669 17.98 59.41 15.81
N GLN A 670 16.66 59.43 15.63
CA GLN A 670 15.86 60.67 15.58
C GLN A 670 15.96 61.44 16.90
N LYS A 671 15.81 60.79 18.05
CA LYS A 671 16.01 61.41 19.38
C LYS A 671 17.42 61.97 19.55
N VAL A 672 18.45 61.28 19.05
CA VAL A 672 19.85 61.76 19.06
C VAL A 672 20.04 62.94 18.10
N HIS A 673 19.40 62.94 16.93
CA HIS A 673 19.42 64.06 15.99
C HIS A 673 18.74 65.31 16.58
N GLU A 674 17.56 65.15 17.19
CA GLU A 674 16.89 66.22 17.92
C GLU A 674 17.75 66.75 19.07
N ALA A 675 18.35 65.87 19.89
CA ALA A 675 19.24 66.28 20.97
C ALA A 675 20.45 67.07 20.45
N ARG A 676 21.05 66.66 19.32
CA ARG A 676 22.13 67.40 18.64
C ARG A 676 21.66 68.76 18.11
N SER A 677 20.46 68.83 17.52
CA SER A 677 19.85 70.07 17.03
C SER A 677 19.59 71.05 18.18
N ARG A 678 18.92 70.60 19.25
CA ARG A 678 18.70 71.39 20.49
C ARG A 678 20.02 71.86 21.10
N LYS A 679 21.05 70.99 21.15
CA LYS A 679 22.39 71.35 21.62
C LYS A 679 23.10 72.37 20.72
N ASN A 680 22.81 72.41 19.41
CA ASN A 680 23.36 73.42 18.52
C ASN A 680 22.64 74.77 18.69
N VAL A 681 21.30 74.78 18.83
CA VAL A 681 20.54 76.01 19.17
C VAL A 681 21.02 76.60 20.50
N LEU A 682 21.18 75.77 21.53
CA LEU A 682 21.74 76.21 22.83
C LEU A 682 23.18 76.75 22.71
N LEU A 683 23.99 76.29 21.75
CA LEU A 683 25.31 76.86 21.50
C LEU A 683 25.23 78.22 20.77
N GLU A 684 24.27 78.41 19.87
CA GLU A 684 24.02 79.70 19.24
C GLU A 684 23.49 80.73 20.27
N GLU A 685 22.57 80.31 21.14
CA GLU A 685 22.09 81.12 22.29
C GLU A 685 23.22 81.48 23.26
N VAL A 686 24.14 80.56 23.55
CA VAL A 686 25.34 80.85 24.36
C VAL A 686 26.28 81.85 23.65
N ILE A 687 26.53 81.69 22.36
CA ILE A 687 27.37 82.62 21.58
C ILE A 687 26.76 84.03 21.53
N ASP A 688 25.44 84.15 21.38
CA ASP A 688 24.75 85.45 21.46
C ASP A 688 24.73 86.01 22.89
N GLY A 689 24.68 85.14 23.91
CA GLY A 689 24.94 85.51 25.30
C GLY A 689 26.34 86.10 25.52
N GLU A 690 27.39 85.43 25.02
CA GLU A 690 28.78 85.88 25.08
C GLU A 690 28.98 87.21 24.33
N ARG A 691 28.40 87.36 23.13
CA ARG A 691 28.37 88.63 22.38
C ARG A 691 27.70 89.75 23.19
N GLN A 692 26.59 89.45 23.87
CA GLN A 692 25.87 90.42 24.68
C GLN A 692 26.62 90.79 25.97
N VAL A 693 27.37 89.87 26.57
CA VAL A 693 28.31 90.15 27.67
C VAL A 693 29.43 91.06 27.21
N LEU A 694 30.14 90.73 26.13
CA LEU A 694 31.21 91.56 25.54
C LEU A 694 30.73 92.98 25.20
N LEU A 695 29.48 93.11 24.72
CA LEU A 695 28.86 94.41 24.44
C LEU A 695 28.50 95.20 25.71
N TRP A 696 28.21 94.54 26.83
CA TRP A 696 28.04 95.19 28.14
C TRP A 696 29.39 95.56 28.77
N GLU A 697 30.40 94.70 28.70
CA GLU A 697 31.76 94.99 29.15
C GLU A 697 32.31 96.24 28.44
N LYS A 698 32.22 96.29 27.11
CA LYS A 698 32.65 97.46 26.33
C LYS A 698 31.86 98.74 26.64
N LYS A 699 30.58 98.63 27.02
CA LYS A 699 29.80 99.79 27.52
C LYS A 699 30.33 100.26 28.87
N ILE A 700 30.66 99.35 29.78
CA ILE A 700 31.22 99.67 31.10
C ILE A 700 32.64 100.27 30.97
N GLU A 701 33.43 99.83 29.99
CA GLU A 701 34.70 100.46 29.65
C GLU A 701 34.50 101.90 29.14
N LEU A 702 33.61 102.12 28.17
CA LEU A 702 33.29 103.46 27.67
C LEU A 702 32.68 104.37 28.76
N GLU A 703 31.89 103.83 29.69
CA GLU A 703 31.38 104.55 30.86
C GLU A 703 32.52 104.94 31.81
N ARG A 704 33.49 104.06 32.07
CA ARG A 704 34.69 104.37 32.86
C ARG A 704 35.57 105.42 32.18
N GLU A 705 35.79 105.32 30.87
CA GLU A 705 36.58 106.28 30.09
C GLU A 705 35.91 107.67 30.07
N THR A 706 34.59 107.73 29.84
CA THR A 706 33.85 108.99 29.86
C THR A 706 33.76 109.59 31.27
N GLN A 707 33.58 108.77 32.32
CA GLN A 707 33.60 109.24 33.70
C GLN A 707 35.00 109.75 34.12
N ALA A 708 36.08 109.16 33.61
CA ALA A 708 37.45 109.67 33.80
C ALA A 708 37.71 110.97 33.00
N ALA A 709 37.10 111.14 31.83
CA ALA A 709 37.15 112.37 31.05
C ALA A 709 36.28 113.51 31.62
N LEU A 710 35.35 113.21 32.54
CA LEU A 710 34.46 114.17 33.20
C LEU A 710 34.90 114.54 34.63
N ASP A 711 36.16 114.32 35.02
CA ASP A 711 36.68 114.69 36.36
C ASP A 711 36.50 116.20 36.66
N PRO A 712 35.69 116.57 37.69
CA PRO A 712 35.50 117.97 38.09
C PRO A 712 36.72 118.65 38.72
N SER A 713 37.85 117.95 38.89
CA SER A 713 39.06 118.53 39.49
C SER A 713 39.72 119.61 38.60
N VAL A 714 39.57 119.50 37.27
CA VAL A 714 40.22 120.37 36.27
C VAL A 714 39.44 121.67 36.07
N GLY A 715 40.03 122.80 36.49
CA GLY A 715 39.50 124.17 36.28
C GLY A 715 39.12 124.93 37.55
N THR A 716 39.19 124.29 38.73
CA THR A 716 38.75 124.89 40.02
C THR A 716 39.55 126.11 40.52
N GLY A 717 40.64 126.49 39.85
CA GLY A 717 41.49 127.63 40.21
C GLY A 717 40.99 128.99 39.70
N GLU A 718 40.48 129.07 38.48
CA GLU A 718 40.17 130.34 37.80
C GLU A 718 38.93 131.03 38.41
N ILE A 719 37.93 130.23 38.79
CA ILE A 719 36.66 130.71 39.38
C ILE A 719 36.93 131.49 40.67
N LYS A 720 37.79 130.97 41.54
CA LYS A 720 38.11 131.57 42.86
C LYS A 720 38.88 132.89 42.75
N ALA A 721 39.57 133.15 41.65
CA ALA A 721 40.24 134.43 41.42
C ALA A 721 39.23 135.56 41.16
N MET A 722 38.15 135.28 40.43
CA MET A 722 37.13 136.28 40.06
C MET A 722 36.26 136.73 41.24
N GLU A 723 35.99 135.84 42.21
CA GLU A 723 35.17 136.15 43.38
C GLU A 723 35.80 137.21 44.30
N ILE A 724 37.13 137.24 44.39
CA ILE A 724 37.88 138.14 45.29
C ILE A 724 37.83 139.59 44.81
N GLU A 725 37.97 139.82 43.50
CA GLU A 725 37.98 141.18 42.91
C GLU A 725 36.61 141.87 43.05
N ILE A 726 35.52 141.10 42.86
CA ILE A 726 34.13 141.57 42.97
C ILE A 726 33.78 142.06 44.38
N HIS A 727 34.39 141.49 45.42
CA HIS A 727 34.20 141.96 46.80
C HIS A 727 34.88 143.32 47.04
N ARG A 728 36.05 143.54 46.43
CA ARG A 728 36.91 144.72 46.65
C ARG A 728 36.30 146.02 46.15
N MET A 729 35.54 145.98 45.05
CA MET A 729 34.91 147.17 44.47
C MET A 729 33.70 147.67 45.29
N LYS A 730 32.97 146.77 45.96
CA LYS A 730 31.73 147.11 46.68
C LYS A 730 31.97 148.03 47.88
N MET A 731 33.03 147.77 48.65
CA MET A 731 33.38 148.57 49.84
C MET A 731 33.76 150.04 49.53
N ARG A 732 34.13 150.35 48.29
CA ARG A 732 34.46 151.74 47.88
C ARG A 732 33.22 152.60 47.64
N LEU A 733 32.06 151.98 47.39
CA LEU A 733 30.86 152.69 46.95
C LEU A 733 30.05 153.26 48.12
N GLU A 734 30.03 152.58 49.27
CA GLU A 734 29.36 153.08 50.49
C GLU A 734 30.04 154.29 51.14
N GLY A 735 31.34 154.51 50.87
CA GLY A 735 32.08 155.64 51.46
C GLY A 735 31.56 156.99 50.97
N LEU A 736 31.46 157.14 49.64
CA LEU A 736 31.09 158.40 48.97
C LEU A 736 29.63 158.82 49.21
N GLN A 737 28.74 157.87 49.52
CA GLN A 737 27.31 158.14 49.66
C GLN A 737 26.95 158.96 50.91
N ARG A 738 27.77 158.92 51.97
CA ARG A 738 27.41 159.51 53.28
C ARG A 738 27.71 161.02 53.39
N GLU A 739 28.62 161.55 52.57
CA GLU A 739 28.95 162.99 52.57
C GLU A 739 28.04 163.82 51.66
N GLN A 740 27.42 163.18 50.66
CA GLN A 740 26.59 163.87 49.64
C GLN A 740 25.19 164.26 50.14
N GLU A 741 24.61 163.52 51.10
CA GLU A 741 23.24 163.74 51.59
C GLU A 741 23.06 164.99 52.48
N ALA A 742 24.15 165.53 53.03
CA ALA A 742 24.10 166.67 53.94
C ALA A 742 23.80 167.99 53.21
N MET A 743 24.47 168.24 52.07
CA MET A 743 24.42 169.52 51.36
C MET A 743 23.16 169.71 50.50
N ILE A 744 22.52 168.61 50.08
CA ILE A 744 21.38 168.65 49.14
C ILE A 744 20.08 169.13 49.83
N LYS A 745 19.96 168.97 51.16
CA LYS A 745 18.72 169.31 51.89
C LYS A 745 18.43 170.80 52.01
N GLU A 746 19.44 171.66 51.89
CA GLU A 746 19.32 173.09 52.21
C GLU A 746 19.13 174.01 50.99
N MET A 747 19.37 173.51 49.77
CA MET A 747 19.02 174.22 48.51
C MET A 747 17.60 173.88 47.99
N GLU A 748 16.79 173.35 48.92
CA GLU A 748 15.35 173.52 49.10
C GLU A 748 14.45 174.08 47.98
N ARG A 749 13.33 173.39 47.77
CA ARG A 749 11.90 173.86 47.77
C ARG A 749 11.45 174.98 46.81
N GLY A 750 12.32 175.86 46.31
CA GLY A 750 11.97 176.92 45.36
C GLY A 750 11.69 176.39 43.95
N ILE A 751 12.47 175.41 43.48
CA ILE A 751 12.38 174.87 42.11
C ILE A 751 11.15 173.97 41.93
N ALA A 752 10.86 173.10 42.91
CA ALA A 752 9.76 172.13 42.88
C ALA A 752 8.37 172.74 42.62
N LYS A 753 8.19 174.04 42.89
CA LYS A 753 6.94 174.78 42.63
C LYS A 753 6.68 175.07 41.14
N ARG A 754 7.69 175.01 40.27
CA ARG A 754 7.52 175.17 38.80
C ARG A 754 7.30 173.84 38.07
N GLU A 755 7.94 172.76 38.52
CA GLU A 755 7.82 171.43 37.90
C GLU A 755 6.43 170.79 38.10
N ALA A 756 5.74 171.14 39.19
CA ALA A 756 4.41 170.64 39.53
C ALA A 756 3.27 171.06 38.55
N ILE A 757 3.59 171.85 37.52
CA ILE A 757 2.67 172.31 36.47
C ILE A 757 2.90 171.54 35.16
N THR A 758 4.15 171.35 34.74
CA THR A 758 4.51 170.64 33.49
C THR A 758 4.17 169.15 33.51
N LEU A 759 4.14 168.50 34.68
CA LEU A 759 3.89 167.06 34.79
C LEU A 759 2.41 166.62 34.58
N ARG A 760 1.46 167.56 34.42
CA ARG A 760 0.01 167.24 34.51
C ARG A 760 -0.64 166.70 33.22
N TYR A 761 0.06 166.61 32.09
CA TYR A 761 -0.56 166.34 30.78
C TYR A 761 0.10 165.27 29.89
N LYS A 762 0.77 164.25 30.47
CA LYS A 762 1.19 163.04 29.73
C LYS A 762 0.93 161.76 30.54
N GLY A 763 -0.26 161.15 30.39
CA GLY A 763 -0.55 159.87 31.05
C GLY A 763 -1.88 159.21 30.66
N LYS A 764 -1.85 158.30 29.66
CA LYS A 764 -2.86 157.23 29.49
C LYS A 764 -2.38 156.18 28.47
N ALA A 765 -1.83 155.05 28.94
CA ALA A 765 -1.46 153.92 28.08
C ALA A 765 -1.46 152.57 28.83
N ARG A 766 -2.52 151.75 28.60
CA ARG A 766 -2.60 150.29 28.88
C ARG A 766 -2.48 149.84 30.36
N PRO A 767 -2.71 148.55 30.70
CA PRO A 767 -3.13 147.38 29.89
C PRO A 767 -4.43 146.66 30.35
N THR A 768 -4.95 145.75 29.52
CA THR A 768 -5.55 144.40 29.83
C THR A 768 -6.11 143.75 28.54
N ALA A 769 -6.54 142.47 28.56
CA ALA A 769 -6.76 141.62 27.35
C ALA A 769 -8.15 140.92 27.25
N LEU A 770 -8.56 140.59 26.03
CA LEU A 770 -9.79 139.89 25.56
C LEU A 770 -9.53 139.32 24.14
N GLU A 771 -10.25 138.36 23.53
CA GLU A 771 -11.07 137.20 23.97
C GLU A 771 -11.22 136.27 22.72
N HIS A 772 -11.46 134.95 22.90
CA HIS A 772 -11.82 134.04 21.79
C HIS A 772 -13.04 133.14 22.12
N THR A 773 -13.91 132.95 21.11
CA THR A 773 -15.36 132.80 21.33
C THR A 773 -15.94 131.37 21.20
N LYS A 774 -17.16 131.20 21.74
CA LYS A 774 -17.97 129.97 21.87
C LYS A 774 -18.15 129.09 20.62
N GLN A 775 -17.83 129.54 19.41
CA GLN A 775 -18.14 128.80 18.17
C GLN A 775 -17.17 127.64 17.91
N SER A 776 -15.87 127.84 18.18
CA SER A 776 -14.83 126.79 18.03
C SER A 776 -15.13 125.53 18.86
N LEU A 777 -15.64 125.71 20.08
CA LEU A 777 -16.00 124.61 21.00
C LEU A 777 -17.08 123.68 20.43
N ARG A 778 -18.04 124.20 19.65
CA ARG A 778 -19.14 123.38 19.10
C ARG A 778 -18.67 122.43 17.99
N GLU A 779 -17.71 122.85 17.17
CA GLU A 779 -17.14 121.96 16.14
C GLU A 779 -16.25 120.87 16.73
N HIS A 780 -15.48 121.20 17.77
CA HIS A 780 -14.66 120.22 18.49
C HIS A 780 -15.53 119.13 19.14
N VAL A 781 -16.64 119.51 19.80
CA VAL A 781 -17.61 118.54 20.34
C VAL A 781 -18.23 117.68 19.24
N LYS A 782 -18.53 118.22 18.04
CA LYS A 782 -19.05 117.42 16.91
C LYS A 782 -18.02 116.42 16.39
N LYS A 783 -16.75 116.82 16.25
CA LYS A 783 -15.64 115.93 15.84
C LYS A 783 -15.37 114.84 16.89
N LEU A 784 -15.44 115.17 18.18
CA LEU A 784 -15.31 114.19 19.27
C LEU A 784 -16.45 113.17 19.28
N ARG A 785 -17.71 113.59 19.05
CA ARG A 785 -18.85 112.67 18.94
C ARG A 785 -18.69 111.65 17.82
N GLY A 786 -18.15 112.08 16.66
CA GLY A 786 -17.82 111.19 15.55
C GLY A 786 -16.74 110.15 15.93
N LYS A 787 -15.66 110.58 16.59
CA LYS A 787 -14.62 109.65 17.09
C LYS A 787 -15.14 108.64 18.10
N ILE A 788 -15.99 109.07 19.04
CA ILE A 788 -16.64 108.19 20.03
C ILE A 788 -17.53 107.14 19.34
N GLN A 789 -18.23 107.50 18.26
CA GLN A 789 -19.10 106.57 17.54
C GLN A 789 -18.33 105.60 16.62
N ALA A 790 -17.13 105.96 16.15
CA ALA A 790 -16.20 105.07 15.49
C ALA A 790 -15.58 104.07 16.49
N THR A 791 -14.99 104.57 17.59
CA THR A 791 -14.37 103.70 18.60
C THR A 791 -15.38 102.80 19.31
N ALA A 792 -16.65 103.18 19.43
CA ALA A 792 -17.72 102.28 19.90
C ALA A 792 -18.03 101.13 18.93
N ARG A 793 -17.88 101.33 17.62
CA ARG A 793 -18.03 100.25 16.62
C ARG A 793 -16.81 99.34 16.59
N GLU A 794 -15.61 99.91 16.66
CA GLU A 794 -14.35 99.16 16.80
C GLU A 794 -14.37 98.32 18.09
N ALA A 795 -14.78 98.90 19.22
CA ALA A 795 -14.95 98.17 20.48
C ALA A 795 -16.01 97.06 20.41
N SER A 796 -17.10 97.24 19.64
CA SER A 796 -18.09 96.18 19.41
C SER A 796 -17.53 95.06 18.53
N GLN A 797 -16.74 95.37 17.51
CA GLN A 797 -16.08 94.37 16.66
C GLN A 797 -15.02 93.60 17.44
N LEU A 798 -14.22 94.29 18.27
CA LEU A 798 -13.26 93.68 19.19
C LEU A 798 -13.96 92.83 20.26
N SER A 799 -15.10 93.28 20.80
CA SER A 799 -15.91 92.47 21.73
C SER A 799 -16.39 91.16 21.09
N ASN A 800 -16.85 91.21 19.84
CA ASN A 800 -17.29 90.01 19.12
C ASN A 800 -16.11 89.09 18.76
N ALA A 801 -14.94 89.65 18.41
CA ALA A 801 -13.71 88.88 18.25
C ALA A 801 -13.28 88.21 19.56
N ILE A 802 -13.43 88.90 20.70
CA ILE A 802 -13.15 88.36 22.04
C ILE A 802 -14.15 87.26 22.43
N THR A 803 -15.44 87.37 22.11
CA THR A 803 -16.40 86.28 22.38
C THR A 803 -16.10 85.05 21.53
N ASN A 804 -15.74 85.22 20.25
CA ASN A 804 -15.37 84.10 19.39
C ASN A 804 -14.06 83.45 19.87
N LYS A 805 -13.05 84.24 20.23
CA LYS A 805 -11.79 83.72 20.79
C LYS A 805 -11.95 83.09 22.18
N LYS A 806 -12.97 83.48 22.95
CA LYS A 806 -13.37 82.76 24.17
C LYS A 806 -14.00 81.41 23.83
N GLN A 807 -14.93 81.34 22.88
CA GLN A 807 -15.52 80.06 22.46
C GLN A 807 -14.47 79.09 21.89
N GLU A 808 -13.52 79.59 21.10
CA GLU A 808 -12.36 78.80 20.64
C GLU A 808 -11.50 78.31 21.82
N LEU A 809 -11.23 79.17 22.82
CA LEU A 809 -10.55 78.78 24.07
C LEU A 809 -11.34 77.75 24.89
N ASP A 810 -12.66 77.90 24.99
CA ASP A 810 -13.53 76.97 25.72
C ASP A 810 -13.54 75.59 25.04
N THR A 811 -13.54 75.54 23.70
CA THR A 811 -13.35 74.27 22.97
C THR A 811 -11.95 73.69 23.14
N SER A 812 -10.89 74.48 22.97
CA SER A 812 -9.52 73.98 23.11
C SER A 812 -9.17 73.60 24.55
N THR A 813 -9.78 74.21 25.57
CA THR A 813 -9.62 73.79 26.98
C THR A 813 -10.42 72.54 27.31
N SER A 814 -11.58 72.31 26.67
CA SER A 814 -12.28 71.02 26.74
C SER A 814 -11.46 69.90 26.09
N GLU A 815 -10.90 70.14 24.91
CA GLU A 815 -10.02 69.19 24.21
C GLU A 815 -8.73 68.91 25.02
N LEU A 816 -8.14 69.93 25.66
CA LEU A 816 -7.03 69.75 26.59
C LEU A 816 -7.43 68.98 27.86
N ALA A 817 -8.65 69.16 28.39
CA ALA A 817 -9.13 68.41 29.54
C ALA A 817 -9.31 66.92 29.19
N ASP A 818 -9.92 66.61 28.04
CA ASP A 818 -10.05 65.23 27.53
C ASP A 818 -8.69 64.60 27.24
N ALA A 819 -7.75 65.35 26.64
CA ALA A 819 -6.39 64.90 26.41
C ALA A 819 -5.63 64.64 27.72
N THR A 820 -5.80 65.50 28.73
CA THR A 820 -5.18 65.35 30.06
C THR A 820 -5.77 64.16 30.81
N ALA A 821 -7.08 63.93 30.71
CA ALA A 821 -7.73 62.75 31.28
C ALA A 821 -7.21 61.44 30.65
N ARG A 822 -7.05 61.42 29.32
CA ARG A 822 -6.45 60.28 28.60
C ARG A 822 -4.97 60.08 28.94
N TYR A 823 -4.21 61.17 29.12
CA TYR A 823 -2.84 61.10 29.59
C TYR A 823 -2.78 60.49 31.00
N GLY A 824 -3.64 60.94 31.92
CA GLY A 824 -3.75 60.39 33.27
C GLY A 824 -4.09 58.89 33.29
N SER A 825 -5.00 58.41 32.43
CA SER A 825 -5.26 56.97 32.31
C SER A 825 -4.07 56.18 31.75
N LEU A 826 -3.37 56.73 30.74
CA LEU A 826 -2.16 56.10 30.20
C LEU A 826 -1.00 56.12 31.21
N GLU A 827 -0.95 57.13 32.08
CA GLU A 827 0.02 57.21 33.18
C GLU A 827 -0.32 56.22 34.31
N THR A 828 -1.59 55.96 34.62
CA THR A 828 -1.96 54.85 35.52
C THR A 828 -1.64 53.49 34.89
N ASP A 829 -1.98 53.26 33.62
CA ASP A 829 -1.67 52.01 32.92
C ASP A 829 -0.16 51.75 32.85
N ALA A 830 0.64 52.79 32.59
CA ALA A 830 2.10 52.72 32.60
C ALA A 830 2.67 52.42 33.99
N ASN A 831 2.10 53.00 35.06
CA ASN A 831 2.51 52.70 36.43
C ASN A 831 2.15 51.27 36.86
N ASP A 832 0.99 50.75 36.46
CA ASP A 832 0.59 49.37 36.75
C ASP A 832 1.43 48.36 35.95
N LEU A 833 1.74 48.65 34.68
CA LEU A 833 2.71 47.88 33.89
C LEU A 833 4.11 47.91 34.53
N GLN A 834 4.57 49.08 34.99
CA GLN A 834 5.88 49.21 35.67
C GLN A 834 5.91 48.44 36.99
N GLN A 835 4.81 48.41 37.76
CA GLN A 835 4.66 47.53 38.93
C GLN A 835 4.69 46.04 38.54
N ALA A 836 3.99 45.64 37.47
CA ALA A 836 4.00 44.27 36.99
C ALA A 836 5.41 43.82 36.55
N ILE A 837 6.12 44.66 35.79
CA ILE A 837 7.51 44.46 35.40
C ILE A 837 8.41 44.32 36.64
N ASN A 838 8.27 45.21 37.62
CA ASN A 838 9.05 45.15 38.87
C ASN A 838 8.80 43.86 39.68
N ARG A 839 7.56 43.36 39.71
CA ARG A 839 7.21 42.08 40.36
C ARG A 839 7.82 40.89 39.59
N LEU A 840 7.73 40.88 38.26
CA LEU A 840 8.30 39.83 37.41
C LEU A 840 9.85 39.82 37.43
N LEU A 841 10.50 40.97 37.49
CA LEU A 841 11.95 41.08 37.66
C LEU A 841 12.40 40.55 39.03
N TYR A 842 11.65 40.86 40.10
CA TYR A 842 11.91 40.29 41.42
C TYR A 842 11.70 38.76 41.44
N GLU A 843 10.62 38.25 40.83
CA GLU A 843 10.43 36.80 40.70
C GLU A 843 11.55 36.13 39.89
N LYS A 844 12.06 36.78 38.83
CA LYS A 844 13.20 36.29 38.05
C LYS A 844 14.48 36.23 38.89
N GLN A 845 14.77 37.27 39.69
CA GLN A 845 15.91 37.29 40.61
C GLN A 845 15.78 36.19 41.68
N ARG A 846 14.64 36.12 42.37
CA ARG A 846 14.32 35.09 43.36
C ARG A 846 14.47 33.67 42.80
N ARG A 847 13.99 33.41 41.58
CA ARG A 847 14.15 32.11 40.90
C ARG A 847 15.62 31.82 40.54
N ALA A 848 16.39 32.82 40.14
CA ALA A 848 17.83 32.66 39.85
C ALA A 848 18.64 32.37 41.13
N GLU A 849 18.33 33.04 42.25
CA GLU A 849 18.93 32.77 43.56
C GLU A 849 18.57 31.36 44.06
N LEU A 850 17.30 30.96 43.95
CA LEU A 850 16.84 29.59 44.24
C LEU A 850 17.51 28.52 43.35
N GLN A 851 17.85 28.86 42.10
CA GLN A 851 18.58 27.96 41.21
C GLN A 851 20.07 27.89 41.58
N ALA A 852 20.72 29.02 41.84
CA ALA A 852 22.12 29.06 42.26
C ALA A 852 22.35 28.34 43.59
N ALA A 853 21.41 28.45 44.54
CA ALA A 853 21.42 27.68 45.79
C ALA A 853 21.35 26.17 45.52
N LYS A 854 20.46 25.72 44.61
CA LYS A 854 20.36 24.31 44.20
C LYS A 854 21.63 23.83 43.51
N GLU A 855 22.16 24.58 42.55
CA GLU A 855 23.42 24.28 41.86
C GLU A 855 24.60 24.17 42.84
N ALA A 856 24.67 25.04 43.86
CA ALA A 856 25.65 24.93 44.93
C ALA A 856 25.47 23.66 45.80
N THR A 857 24.23 23.27 46.13
CA THR A 857 23.99 21.99 46.84
C THR A 857 24.35 20.77 45.98
N VAL A 858 24.03 20.79 44.67
CA VAL A 858 24.42 19.73 43.72
C VAL A 858 25.94 19.66 43.59
N GLY A 859 26.64 20.80 43.57
CA GLY A 859 28.10 20.86 43.65
C GLY A 859 28.64 20.14 44.89
N ARG A 860 28.10 20.42 46.08
CA ARG A 860 28.49 19.74 47.32
C ARG A 860 28.21 18.24 47.29
N TYR A 861 27.09 17.79 46.73
CA TYR A 861 26.82 16.35 46.57
C TYR A 861 27.82 15.69 45.61
N LEU A 862 28.17 16.34 44.49
CA LEU A 862 29.19 15.86 43.54
C LEU A 862 30.59 15.82 44.17
N ASP A 863 30.94 16.79 45.02
CA ASP A 863 32.22 16.82 45.72
C ASP A 863 32.27 15.80 46.88
N LEU A 864 31.11 15.37 47.40
CA LEU A 864 30.96 14.21 48.27
C LEU A 864 31.17 12.89 47.49
N GLU A 865 30.53 12.73 46.32
CA GLU A 865 30.71 11.56 45.43
C GLU A 865 32.16 11.41 44.95
N ARG A 866 32.86 12.53 44.76
CA ARG A 866 34.29 12.57 44.40
C ARG A 866 35.25 12.37 45.57
N GLY A 867 34.73 12.31 46.81
CA GLY A 867 35.54 12.14 48.02
C GLY A 867 36.43 13.34 48.36
N THR A 868 36.15 14.52 47.80
CA THR A 868 36.89 15.77 48.05
C THR A 868 36.34 16.59 49.22
N ALA A 869 35.19 16.20 49.77
CA ALA A 869 34.59 16.76 50.98
C ALA A 869 34.39 15.69 52.06
N GLU A 870 34.71 16.02 53.31
CA GLU A 870 34.62 15.09 54.45
C GLU A 870 33.16 14.89 54.90
N LEU A 871 32.73 13.62 55.03
CA LEU A 871 31.44 13.30 55.64
C LEU A 871 31.48 13.53 57.15
N ARG A 872 30.83 14.60 57.61
CA ARG A 872 30.64 14.89 59.04
C ARG A 872 29.80 13.79 59.69
N GLY A 873 30.44 12.99 60.54
CA GLY A 873 29.78 11.99 61.36
C GLY A 873 28.90 12.59 62.48
N PRO A 874 28.15 11.75 63.22
CA PRO A 874 27.20 12.19 64.24
C PRO A 874 27.84 12.96 65.42
N GLU A 875 29.16 12.86 65.61
CA GLU A 875 29.89 13.65 66.62
C GLU A 875 29.83 15.16 66.34
N HIS A 876 29.73 15.57 65.06
CA HIS A 876 29.57 16.97 64.67
C HIS A 876 28.12 17.48 64.73
N ALA A 877 27.14 16.63 65.08
CA ALA A 877 25.73 17.03 65.12
C ALA A 877 25.51 18.24 66.03
N SER A 878 26.11 18.26 67.23
CA SER A 878 26.02 19.40 68.15
C SER A 878 26.64 20.70 67.60
N GLU A 879 27.61 20.62 66.69
CA GLU A 879 28.20 21.80 66.06
C GLU A 879 27.33 22.33 64.92
N VAL A 880 26.70 21.42 64.17
CA VAL A 880 25.73 21.72 63.10
C VAL A 880 24.44 22.28 63.68
N ASP A 881 23.89 21.68 64.74
CA ASP A 881 22.71 22.20 65.45
C ASP A 881 22.96 23.58 66.06
N ALA A 882 24.15 23.81 66.63
CA ALA A 882 24.55 25.13 67.10
C ALA A 882 24.73 26.12 65.94
N ALA A 883 25.21 25.70 64.77
CA ALA A 883 25.31 26.54 63.57
C ALA A 883 23.92 26.90 63.01
N LEU A 884 23.02 25.92 62.89
CA LEU A 884 21.62 26.11 62.48
C LEU A 884 20.88 27.05 63.43
N SER A 885 21.03 26.86 64.75
CA SER A 885 20.43 27.74 65.76
C SER A 885 20.91 29.19 65.63
N ARG A 886 22.21 29.41 65.42
CA ARG A 886 22.78 30.75 65.16
C ARG A 886 22.32 31.33 63.81
N GLY A 887 22.10 30.48 62.80
CA GLY A 887 21.50 30.87 61.52
C GLY A 887 20.06 31.35 61.68
N ALA A 888 19.22 30.58 62.37
CA ALA A 888 17.84 30.93 62.67
C ALA A 888 17.71 32.21 63.52
N GLU A 889 18.56 32.37 64.56
CA GLU A 889 18.63 33.64 65.32
C GLU A 889 18.95 34.84 64.42
N ASN A 890 19.88 34.69 63.47
CA ASN A 890 20.26 35.78 62.58
C ASN A 890 19.17 36.09 61.54
N LEU A 891 18.48 35.08 61.00
CA LEU A 891 17.29 35.28 60.16
C LEU A 891 16.15 35.97 60.94
N GLY A 892 15.93 35.59 62.20
CA GLY A 892 15.01 36.27 63.11
C GLY A 892 15.35 37.75 63.31
N ARG A 893 16.62 38.06 63.64
CA ARG A 893 17.12 39.44 63.75
C ARG A 893 16.93 40.23 62.45
N CYS A 894 17.15 39.61 61.29
CA CYS A 894 16.89 40.23 59.99
C CYS A 894 15.39 40.53 59.80
N ARG A 895 14.48 39.61 60.14
CA ARG A 895 13.02 39.89 60.11
C ARG A 895 12.63 41.03 61.03
N ASP A 896 13.17 41.09 62.25
CA ASP A 896 12.87 42.15 63.21
C ASP A 896 13.34 43.53 62.71
N VAL A 897 14.53 43.60 62.11
CA VAL A 897 15.03 44.82 61.44
C VAL A 897 14.15 45.21 60.25
N ILE A 898 13.77 44.26 59.40
CA ILE A 898 12.88 44.50 58.25
C ILE A 898 11.50 45.00 58.72
N ALA A 899 10.93 44.42 59.77
CA ALA A 899 9.66 44.82 60.35
C ALA A 899 9.74 46.19 61.06
N ALA A 900 10.86 46.51 61.70
CA ALA A 900 11.10 47.82 62.31
C ALA A 900 11.30 48.92 61.27
N LEU A 901 11.97 48.64 60.16
CA LEU A 901 12.12 49.56 59.02
C LEU A 901 10.78 49.76 58.29
N GLY A 902 10.03 48.68 58.04
CA GLY A 902 8.74 48.73 57.35
C GLY A 902 7.65 49.49 58.13
N LYS A 903 7.73 49.53 59.47
CA LYS A 903 6.89 50.36 60.35
C LYS A 903 7.34 51.83 60.47
N ARG A 904 8.49 52.19 59.89
CA ARG A 904 9.12 53.51 60.03
C ARG A 904 9.22 54.28 58.71
N PHE A 905 9.14 53.58 57.59
CA PHE A 905 9.28 54.11 56.24
C PHE A 905 8.28 53.42 55.30
N ASP A 906 7.02 53.88 55.28
CA ASP A 906 5.94 53.23 54.52
C ASP A 906 6.25 53.10 53.02
N TYR A 907 6.98 54.06 52.45
CA TYR A 907 7.44 54.04 51.05
C TYR A 907 8.49 52.94 50.75
N LEU A 908 9.06 52.30 51.78
CA LEU A 908 9.93 51.13 51.65
C LEU A 908 9.19 49.80 51.88
N ALA A 909 7.89 49.81 52.18
CA ALA A 909 7.14 48.60 52.52
C ALA A 909 7.18 47.53 51.42
N GLU A 910 7.12 47.91 50.14
CA GLU A 910 7.22 46.96 49.03
C GLU A 910 8.66 46.39 48.88
N PRO A 911 9.75 47.18 48.76
CA PRO A 911 11.12 46.65 48.79
C PRO A 911 11.43 45.79 50.01
N LEU A 912 10.99 46.19 51.20
CA LEU A 912 11.21 45.44 52.44
C LEU A 912 10.39 44.14 52.48
N GLY A 913 9.18 44.12 51.92
CA GLY A 913 8.39 42.91 51.72
C GLY A 913 9.08 41.91 50.78
N ARG A 914 9.66 42.38 49.68
CA ARG A 914 10.47 41.54 48.76
C ARG A 914 11.69 40.93 49.47
N ILE A 915 12.42 41.71 50.27
CA ILE A 915 13.57 41.21 51.05
C ILE A 915 13.12 40.20 52.11
N LYS A 916 11.97 40.44 52.77
CA LYS A 916 11.39 39.50 53.73
C LYS A 916 11.11 38.13 53.10
N HIS A 917 10.54 38.08 51.91
CA HIS A 917 10.24 36.82 51.23
C HIS A 917 11.49 35.98 50.94
N LEU A 918 12.65 36.60 50.66
CA LEU A 918 13.93 35.88 50.53
C LEU A 918 14.42 35.31 51.87
N ALA A 919 14.20 36.02 52.98
CA ALA A 919 14.50 35.50 54.32
C ALA A 919 13.54 34.35 54.72
N ASP A 920 12.27 34.42 54.31
CA ASP A 920 11.28 33.36 54.54
C ASP A 920 11.61 32.09 53.71
N ASP A 921 12.07 32.24 52.46
CA ASP A 921 12.57 31.11 51.64
C ASP A 921 13.86 30.48 52.18
N ALA A 922 14.73 31.28 52.79
CA ALA A 922 15.94 30.81 53.46
C ALA A 922 15.61 29.94 54.69
N GLU A 923 14.65 30.38 55.51
CA GLU A 923 14.20 29.61 56.67
C GLU A 923 13.38 28.37 56.30
N ALA A 924 12.64 28.42 55.18
CA ALA A 924 11.95 27.26 54.60
C ALA A 924 12.89 26.23 53.95
N GLY A 925 14.21 26.39 54.06
CA GLY A 925 15.22 25.47 53.52
C GLY A 925 15.35 25.49 51.99
N GLN A 926 14.83 26.52 51.31
CA GLN A 926 14.85 26.60 49.85
C GLN A 926 16.04 27.41 49.30
N LEU A 927 16.56 28.37 50.06
CA LEU A 927 17.73 29.19 49.69
C LEU A 927 19.04 28.88 50.45
N VAL A 928 19.01 28.10 51.54
CA VAL A 928 20.21 27.88 52.38
C VAL A 928 20.95 26.60 52.00
N ALA A 929 22.19 26.75 51.56
CA ALA A 929 23.14 25.67 51.39
C ALA A 929 23.78 25.28 52.75
N THR A 930 23.13 24.36 53.47
CA THR A 930 23.69 23.63 54.63
C THR A 930 24.85 22.74 54.22
#